data_AF-A0A847I746-F1
#
_entry.id   AF-A0A847I746-F1
#
_cell.length_a   1.000
_cell.length_b   1.000
_cell.length_c   1.000
_cell.angle_alpha   90.00
_cell.angle_beta   90.00
_cell.angle_gamma   90.00
#
_symmetry.space_group_name_H-M   'P 1'
#
loop_
_entity.id
_entity.type
_entity.pdbx_description
1 polymer ?
#
loop_
_entity_poly.entity_id
_entity_poly.type
_entity_poly.pdbx_seq_one_letter_code
_entity_poly.pdbx_strand_id
1 'polypeptide(L)'
;MRIRPGRPGEDAIRGCKAGLYERVGDRRGGRALWERFLVNDVAPGRAFIRDDGRFVVTLDEYRRGGARNAMVIYGENGELLRHFLLPDLLDRSDWAEVKKNGEAVDWLDGARFQFLDEPAMFVVTLRHGGEIRVDLEKLQVVRKSGAVSGVSAIPREMLTALYGPNARPASQPAGAETVRPRPEKRRQPDVAVAITKGDGEGPQTDVAQISEPEDLPVSDEVAAMEGAEAADEIAGEAVESEDSQTMDEEDAGFAVAEEEADPLDQMAEEVRAETSVEASKWGGVPQPDPAAPVDYLAWARSFITIEGPSAVPEYEAIMASVAPWKGSRESLKAALAGDPSVLGTPDIRAWLADNQDALDHFRKALTLEYKGWPLKSGDGSFIAALLPNLSPVREVSCVSVVQGRLHAAAGLADSAAECYLDALAGGAQAGSGFTLIESLVGAGIQKLAAEALLDLQADPAGEQLDYVALAERLEEDYRSPSSPAETLQAERAFFLDTVQSMYTYDSESGTYTLDAAKATEFLQTIESPPREDVAARVERLHQIDFKSSVADGNDYYDKLGQALALPYPEAQQMLEALERRFQEPNKSNPLLIPAAYSRYHTLRAGADALRRATRLVTHLNAHRQQYGDYPESLEVFGGADFTVDPFTGDNLKYERTGGTFRLYSVGPNGADEGGVHDPRGENNDIVYWPRP
;
A
#
# COMPACT_ATOMS: atom_id res chain seq x y z
N MET A 1 8.30 -18.25 -22.39
CA MET A 1 7.96 -17.48 -21.19
C MET A 1 7.23 -16.21 -21.61
N ARG A 2 6.19 -15.81 -20.89
CA ARG A 2 5.50 -14.53 -21.05
C ARG A 2 5.75 -13.72 -19.79
N ILE A 3 6.19 -12.48 -19.94
CA ILE A 3 6.35 -11.55 -18.81
C ILE A 3 5.41 -10.39 -19.06
N ARG A 4 4.56 -10.11 -18.07
CA ARG A 4 3.77 -8.89 -18.00
C ARG A 4 4.49 -7.95 -17.04
N PRO A 5 5.03 -6.81 -17.52
CA PRO A 5 5.57 -5.80 -16.62
C PRO A 5 4.48 -5.36 -15.64
N GLY A 6 4.86 -5.04 -14.41
CA GLY A 6 3.95 -4.33 -13.51
C GLY A 6 3.52 -3.01 -14.15
N ARG A 7 2.21 -2.75 -14.23
CA ARG A 7 1.65 -1.49 -14.71
C ARG A 7 1.43 -0.56 -13.51
N PRO A 8 1.71 0.76 -13.62
CA PRO A 8 1.24 1.74 -12.64
C PRO A 8 -0.26 1.54 -12.39
N GLY A 9 -0.70 1.47 -11.13
CA GLY A 9 -2.08 1.13 -10.77
C GLY A 9 -2.23 -0.32 -10.31
N GLU A 10 -2.70 -1.22 -11.18
CA GLU A 10 -3.16 -2.57 -10.79
C GLU A 10 -2.06 -3.56 -10.37
N ASP A 11 -0.91 -3.57 -11.06
CA ASP A 11 0.17 -4.56 -10.85
C ASP A 11 1.46 -3.93 -10.27
N ALA A 12 1.48 -2.61 -10.05
CA ALA A 12 2.66 -1.90 -9.53
C ALA A 12 3.05 -2.35 -8.11
N ILE A 13 2.05 -2.80 -7.34
CA ILE A 13 2.14 -3.32 -5.96
C ILE A 13 2.65 -4.77 -5.99
N ARG A 14 2.25 -5.59 -6.96
CA ARG A 14 2.62 -7.02 -7.03
C ARG A 14 3.88 -7.32 -7.86
N GLY A 15 4.45 -6.33 -8.56
CA GLY A 15 5.63 -6.48 -9.40
C GLY A 15 5.36 -7.18 -10.73
N CYS A 16 6.39 -7.65 -11.44
CA CYS A 16 6.23 -8.27 -12.75
C CYS A 16 5.65 -9.68 -12.68
N LYS A 17 4.48 -9.94 -13.29
CA LYS A 17 3.94 -11.30 -13.41
C LYS A 17 4.58 -12.04 -14.58
N ALA A 18 5.08 -13.25 -14.36
CA ALA A 18 5.61 -14.11 -15.40
C ALA A 18 4.91 -15.47 -15.43
N GLY A 19 4.74 -16.01 -16.64
CA GLY A 19 4.28 -17.36 -16.89
C GLY A 19 5.26 -18.12 -17.77
N LEU A 20 5.57 -19.36 -17.37
CA LEU A 20 6.27 -20.31 -18.22
C LEU A 20 5.24 -21.27 -18.82
N TYR A 21 5.32 -21.50 -20.14
CA TYR A 21 4.35 -22.31 -20.87
C TYR A 21 5.10 -23.33 -21.72
N GLU A 22 4.64 -24.57 -21.69
CA GLU A 22 5.05 -25.65 -22.59
C GLU A 22 4.43 -25.40 -23.96
N ARG A 23 5.25 -25.27 -25.01
CA ARG A 23 4.77 -25.01 -26.36
C ARG A 23 4.04 -26.25 -26.90
N VAL A 24 2.75 -26.12 -27.20
CA VAL A 24 1.94 -27.17 -27.83
C VAL A 24 1.65 -26.76 -29.27
N GLY A 25 2.44 -27.29 -30.22
CA GLY A 25 2.31 -26.96 -31.65
C GLY A 25 2.68 -25.51 -31.99
N ASP A 26 2.06 -24.96 -33.05
CA ASP A 26 2.35 -23.62 -33.60
C ASP A 26 1.42 -22.49 -33.10
N ARG A 27 0.50 -22.78 -32.17
CA ARG A 27 -0.35 -21.74 -31.58
C ARG A 27 0.36 -21.02 -30.43
N ARG A 28 0.23 -19.69 -30.37
CA ARG A 28 0.62 -18.86 -29.20
C ARG A 28 -0.36 -19.11 -28.05
N GLY A 29 -0.12 -20.15 -27.26
CA GLY A 29 -0.96 -20.53 -26.12
C GLY A 29 -0.64 -21.94 -25.65
N GLY A 30 0.52 -22.09 -25.01
CA GLY A 30 0.97 -23.36 -24.45
C GLY A 30 0.30 -23.69 -23.10
N ARG A 31 0.47 -24.93 -22.62
CA ARG A 31 0.06 -25.31 -21.26
C ARG A 31 0.92 -24.57 -20.25
N ALA A 32 0.32 -23.86 -19.30
CA ALA A 32 1.08 -23.19 -18.23
C ALA A 32 1.80 -24.24 -17.37
N LEU A 33 3.11 -24.12 -17.25
CA LEU A 33 3.93 -24.85 -16.28
C LEU A 33 3.85 -24.16 -14.91
N TRP A 34 3.91 -22.82 -14.91
CA TRP A 34 3.66 -21.99 -13.74
C TRP A 34 3.35 -20.54 -14.14
N GLU A 35 2.67 -19.82 -13.26
CA GLU A 35 2.51 -18.37 -13.31
C GLU A 35 2.79 -17.79 -11.91
N ARG A 36 3.73 -16.85 -11.79
CA ARG A 36 4.10 -16.22 -10.51
C ARG A 36 4.51 -14.76 -10.70
N PHE A 37 4.48 -14.00 -9.61
CA PHE A 37 5.15 -12.71 -9.54
C PHE A 37 6.66 -12.91 -9.42
N LEU A 38 7.41 -12.14 -10.20
CA LEU A 38 8.87 -12.07 -10.17
C LEU A 38 9.30 -11.09 -9.07
N VAL A 39 10.52 -11.25 -8.55
CA VAL A 39 11.14 -10.29 -7.61
C VAL A 39 11.48 -8.93 -8.25
N ASN A 40 11.26 -8.81 -9.56
CA ASN A 40 11.53 -7.62 -10.34
C ASN A 40 10.31 -6.68 -10.31
N ASP A 41 10.49 -5.47 -9.75
CA ASP A 41 9.47 -4.39 -9.78
C ASP A 41 9.12 -3.99 -11.22
N VAL A 42 10.10 -4.07 -12.13
CA VAL A 42 10.00 -3.68 -13.55
C VAL A 42 10.48 -4.81 -14.44
N ALA A 43 9.98 -4.91 -15.68
CA ALA A 43 10.25 -6.09 -16.50
C ALA A 43 11.76 -6.31 -16.67
N PRO A 44 12.24 -7.56 -16.50
CA PRO A 44 13.63 -7.86 -16.73
C PRO A 44 14.00 -7.60 -18.20
N GLY A 45 15.23 -7.15 -18.41
CA GLY A 45 15.72 -6.82 -19.75
C GLY A 45 15.83 -8.04 -20.67
N ARG A 46 16.16 -9.21 -20.11
CA ARG A 46 16.30 -10.49 -20.82
C ARG A 46 15.85 -11.66 -19.94
N ALA A 47 15.43 -12.76 -20.57
CA ALA A 47 15.11 -14.01 -19.89
C ALA A 47 15.60 -15.22 -20.71
N PHE A 48 16.13 -16.22 -20.02
CA PHE A 48 16.66 -17.45 -20.57
C PHE A 48 16.06 -18.64 -19.82
N ILE A 49 15.73 -19.69 -20.56
CA ILE A 49 15.12 -20.91 -20.00
C ILE A 49 16.08 -22.04 -20.36
N ARG A 50 16.50 -22.84 -19.39
CA ARG A 50 17.24 -24.07 -19.69
C ARG A 50 16.32 -25.05 -20.40
N ASP A 51 16.83 -25.83 -21.34
CA ASP A 51 16.01 -26.71 -22.18
C ASP A 51 15.16 -27.72 -21.41
N ASP A 52 15.56 -28.09 -20.19
CA ASP A 52 14.81 -28.97 -19.29
C ASP A 52 13.67 -28.25 -18.52
N GLY A 53 13.56 -26.93 -18.66
CA GLY A 53 12.59 -26.09 -17.96
C GLY A 53 12.87 -25.88 -16.47
N ARG A 54 13.97 -26.44 -15.93
CA ARG A 54 14.24 -26.43 -14.47
C ARG A 54 14.78 -25.12 -13.96
N PHE A 55 15.41 -24.34 -14.84
CA PHE A 55 15.99 -23.05 -14.50
C PHE A 55 15.50 -21.99 -15.47
N VAL A 56 14.98 -20.91 -14.92
CA VAL A 56 14.71 -19.67 -15.64
C VAL A 56 15.62 -18.58 -15.08
N VAL A 57 16.43 -17.98 -15.94
CA VAL A 57 17.35 -16.91 -15.59
C VAL A 57 16.86 -15.60 -16.21
N THR A 58 16.53 -14.61 -15.39
CA THR A 58 16.28 -13.25 -15.87
C THR A 58 17.50 -12.37 -15.64
N LEU A 59 17.75 -11.44 -16.56
CA LEU A 59 18.87 -10.52 -16.49
C LEU A 59 18.41 -9.09 -16.68
N ASP A 60 18.99 -8.21 -15.87
CA ASP A 60 18.82 -6.77 -15.95
C ASP A 60 17.36 -6.32 -15.71
N GLU A 61 17.15 -5.03 -15.50
CA GLU A 61 15.86 -4.41 -15.24
C GLU A 61 15.67 -3.21 -16.16
N TYR A 62 14.49 -3.12 -16.77
CA TYR A 62 14.18 -2.03 -17.68
C TYR A 62 14.39 -0.66 -17.01
N ARG A 63 15.18 0.21 -17.65
CA ARG A 63 15.61 1.55 -17.16
C ARG A 63 16.40 1.57 -15.84
N ARG A 64 16.78 0.42 -15.26
CA ARG A 64 17.54 0.35 -13.99
C ARG A 64 18.90 -0.34 -14.10
N GLY A 65 19.20 -1.06 -15.19
CA GLY A 65 20.56 -1.56 -15.44
C GLY A 65 21.04 -2.64 -14.47
N GLY A 66 20.13 -3.35 -13.79
CA GLY A 66 20.46 -4.41 -12.84
C GLY A 66 20.90 -3.91 -11.47
N ALA A 67 20.66 -2.62 -11.18
CA ALA A 67 20.95 -1.99 -9.88
C ALA A 67 20.37 -2.77 -8.68
N ARG A 68 19.20 -3.40 -8.85
CA ARG A 68 18.56 -4.23 -7.80
C ARG A 68 18.57 -5.72 -8.15
N ASN A 69 18.33 -6.07 -9.40
CA ASN A 69 18.32 -7.45 -9.85
C ASN A 69 19.13 -7.62 -11.14
N ALA A 70 20.44 -7.84 -11.01
CA ALA A 70 21.34 -8.02 -12.15
C ALA A 70 21.09 -9.37 -12.85
N MET A 71 20.95 -10.42 -12.04
CA MET A 71 20.60 -11.76 -12.47
C MET A 71 19.70 -12.40 -11.42
N VAL A 72 18.60 -13.01 -11.84
CA VAL A 72 17.70 -13.77 -10.97
C VAL A 72 17.51 -15.17 -11.53
N ILE A 73 17.54 -16.17 -10.67
CA ILE A 73 17.35 -17.59 -10.99
C ILE A 73 16.07 -18.06 -10.32
N TYR A 74 15.19 -18.62 -11.13
CA TYR A 74 13.94 -19.24 -10.72
C TYR A 74 13.97 -20.74 -11.00
N GLY A 75 13.27 -21.50 -10.17
CA GLY A 75 13.16 -22.95 -10.26
C GLY A 75 12.02 -23.41 -11.18
N GLU A 76 11.81 -24.72 -11.20
CA GLU A 76 10.88 -25.38 -12.12
C GLU A 76 9.41 -25.02 -11.90
N ASN A 77 9.05 -24.50 -10.71
CA ASN A 77 7.71 -24.01 -10.38
C ASN A 77 7.64 -22.48 -10.29
N GLY A 78 8.68 -21.77 -10.77
CA GLY A 78 8.76 -20.32 -10.74
C GLY A 78 9.13 -19.74 -9.37
N GLU A 79 9.47 -20.57 -8.38
CA GLU A 79 10.01 -20.12 -7.10
C GLU A 79 11.35 -19.40 -7.27
N LEU A 80 11.58 -18.36 -6.48
CA LEU A 80 12.87 -17.66 -6.44
C LEU A 80 13.93 -18.58 -5.80
N LEU A 81 14.98 -18.92 -6.56
CA LEU A 81 16.12 -19.68 -6.04
C LEU A 81 17.23 -18.76 -5.57
N ARG A 82 17.58 -17.74 -6.37
CA ARG A 82 18.64 -16.78 -6.04
C ARG A 82 18.51 -15.50 -6.87
N HIS A 83 18.93 -14.38 -6.31
CA HIS A 83 19.23 -13.17 -7.07
C HIS A 83 20.66 -12.69 -6.80
N PHE A 84 21.24 -11.98 -7.76
CA PHE A 84 22.58 -11.43 -7.73
C PHE A 84 22.54 -9.94 -8.08
N LEU A 85 23.32 -9.15 -7.34
CA LEU A 85 23.63 -7.76 -7.67
C LEU A 85 24.79 -7.70 -8.67
N LEU A 86 24.96 -6.57 -9.38
CA LEU A 86 26.11 -6.40 -10.28
C LEU A 86 27.47 -6.69 -9.59
N PRO A 87 27.74 -6.26 -8.34
CA PRO A 87 29.00 -6.56 -7.67
C PRO A 87 29.18 -8.05 -7.32
N ASP A 88 28.09 -8.81 -7.25
CA ASP A 88 28.14 -10.27 -7.09
C ASP A 88 28.50 -10.98 -8.39
N LEU A 89 28.40 -10.31 -9.54
CA LEU A 89 28.67 -10.86 -10.87
C LEU A 89 29.98 -10.35 -11.46
N LEU A 90 30.26 -9.05 -11.32
CA LEU A 90 31.40 -8.37 -11.93
C LEU A 90 32.62 -8.36 -11.03
N ASP A 91 33.80 -8.51 -11.62
CA ASP A 91 35.09 -8.22 -11.00
C ASP A 91 35.53 -6.79 -11.34
N ARG A 92 36.51 -6.26 -10.60
CA ARG A 92 37.06 -4.92 -10.80
C ARG A 92 37.45 -4.61 -12.26
N SER A 93 37.93 -5.60 -13.01
CA SER A 93 38.30 -5.43 -14.43
C SER A 93 37.10 -5.21 -15.34
N ASP A 94 35.94 -5.77 -15.00
CA ASP A 94 34.76 -5.77 -15.86
C ASP A 94 34.05 -4.40 -15.81
N TRP A 95 34.17 -3.71 -14.66
CA TRP A 95 33.63 -2.38 -14.45
C TRP A 95 34.13 -1.30 -15.41
N ALA A 96 35.31 -1.49 -16.01
CA ALA A 96 35.88 -0.54 -16.98
C ALA A 96 35.06 -0.45 -18.28
N GLU A 97 34.28 -1.49 -18.58
CA GLU A 97 33.49 -1.59 -19.81
C GLU A 97 32.00 -1.35 -19.57
N VAL A 98 31.58 -1.18 -18.31
CA VAL A 98 30.20 -0.85 -17.95
C VAL A 98 29.95 0.62 -18.23
N LYS A 99 28.95 0.93 -19.07
CA LYS A 99 28.63 2.31 -19.45
C LYS A 99 27.48 2.85 -18.60
N LYS A 100 27.55 4.12 -18.23
CA LYS A 100 26.42 4.84 -17.65
C LYS A 100 25.53 5.40 -18.75
N ASN A 101 24.21 5.21 -18.64
CA ASN A 101 23.21 5.79 -19.54
C ASN A 101 22.07 6.39 -18.70
N GLY A 102 22.11 7.71 -18.47
CA GLY A 102 21.21 8.38 -17.54
C GLY A 102 21.40 7.86 -16.10
N GLU A 103 20.33 7.34 -15.51
CA GLU A 103 20.31 6.69 -14.20
C GLU A 103 20.55 5.17 -14.25
N ALA A 104 20.70 4.59 -15.43
CA ALA A 104 20.95 3.15 -15.62
C ALA A 104 22.42 2.86 -15.95
N VAL A 105 22.81 1.59 -15.81
CA VAL A 105 24.08 1.07 -16.30
C VAL A 105 23.85 0.03 -17.40
N ASP A 106 24.71 0.01 -18.40
CA ASP A 106 24.71 -0.95 -19.48
C ASP A 106 25.96 -1.83 -19.38
N TRP A 107 25.77 -3.03 -18.85
CA TRP A 107 26.82 -4.05 -18.64
C TRP A 107 26.63 -5.28 -19.55
N LEU A 108 25.51 -5.36 -20.27
CA LEU A 108 25.17 -6.47 -21.17
C LEU A 108 25.28 -6.09 -22.65
N ASP A 109 25.72 -4.88 -22.99
CA ASP A 109 26.06 -4.46 -24.35
C ASP A 109 27.04 -5.45 -24.99
N GLY A 110 26.60 -6.10 -26.08
CA GLY A 110 27.40 -7.09 -26.81
C GLY A 110 27.70 -8.41 -26.07
N ALA A 111 27.10 -8.65 -24.89
CA ALA A 111 27.29 -9.90 -24.15
C ALA A 111 26.58 -11.09 -24.81
N ARG A 112 27.15 -12.29 -24.64
CA ARG A 112 26.59 -13.59 -25.10
C ARG A 112 26.25 -14.47 -23.89
N PHE A 113 25.28 -15.37 -24.07
CA PHE A 113 24.71 -16.17 -22.98
C PHE A 113 24.62 -17.62 -23.41
N GLN A 114 24.90 -18.54 -22.49
CA GLN A 114 24.73 -19.97 -22.72
C GLN A 114 24.49 -20.72 -21.41
N PHE A 115 23.73 -21.81 -21.51
CA PHE A 115 23.72 -22.86 -20.48
C PHE A 115 24.80 -23.90 -20.80
N LEU A 116 25.46 -24.42 -19.77
CA LEU A 116 26.31 -25.61 -19.85
C LEU A 116 25.66 -26.71 -19.01
N ASP A 117 25.70 -27.95 -19.49
CA ASP A 117 25.04 -29.05 -18.81
C ASP A 117 25.88 -29.72 -17.72
N GLU A 118 27.20 -29.78 -17.89
CA GLU A 118 28.10 -30.49 -16.98
C GLU A 118 29.37 -29.65 -16.69
N PRO A 119 29.46 -28.97 -15.53
CA PRO A 119 28.40 -28.76 -14.53
C PRO A 119 27.29 -27.83 -15.04
N ALA A 120 26.10 -27.94 -14.44
CA ALA A 120 24.94 -27.10 -14.75
C ALA A 120 25.24 -25.62 -14.47
N MET A 121 25.52 -24.85 -15.51
CA MET A 121 26.00 -23.47 -15.37
C MET A 121 25.26 -22.52 -16.31
N PHE A 122 25.08 -21.29 -15.87
CA PHE A 122 24.75 -20.17 -16.74
C PHE A 122 25.98 -19.30 -16.93
N VAL A 123 26.36 -19.06 -18.18
CA VAL A 123 27.57 -18.32 -18.54
C VAL A 123 27.21 -17.06 -19.32
N VAL A 124 27.68 -15.93 -18.83
CA VAL A 124 27.63 -14.63 -19.52
C VAL A 124 29.04 -14.30 -20.02
N THR A 125 29.24 -14.30 -21.33
CA THR A 125 30.47 -13.83 -21.97
C THR A 125 30.30 -12.35 -22.31
N LEU A 126 30.98 -11.48 -21.56
CA LEU A 126 30.98 -10.04 -21.75
C LEU A 126 31.71 -9.66 -23.05
N ARG A 127 31.40 -8.49 -23.61
CA ARG A 127 31.96 -8.00 -24.87
C ARG A 127 33.50 -7.99 -24.91
N HIS A 128 34.13 -7.69 -23.78
CA HIS A 128 35.60 -7.65 -23.64
C HIS A 128 36.23 -9.03 -23.38
N GLY A 129 35.44 -10.12 -23.47
CA GLY A 129 35.90 -11.50 -23.30
C GLY A 129 35.93 -11.99 -21.85
N GLY A 130 35.49 -11.18 -20.89
CA GLY A 130 35.24 -11.63 -19.52
C GLY A 130 34.11 -12.66 -19.47
N GLU A 131 34.20 -13.62 -18.55
CA GLU A 131 33.17 -14.65 -18.37
C GLU A 131 32.67 -14.66 -16.94
N ILE A 132 31.38 -14.43 -16.77
CA ILE A 132 30.66 -14.62 -15.51
C ILE A 132 30.04 -16.01 -15.59
N ARG A 133 30.39 -16.86 -14.63
CA ARG A 133 29.92 -18.25 -14.56
C ARG A 133 29.16 -18.47 -13.28
N VAL A 134 27.90 -18.89 -13.38
CA VAL A 134 27.06 -19.17 -12.22
C VAL A 134 26.70 -20.66 -12.22
N ASP A 135 27.06 -21.35 -11.13
CA ASP A 135 26.66 -22.73 -10.87
C ASP A 135 25.19 -22.72 -10.45
N LEU A 136 24.33 -23.37 -11.24
CA LEU A 136 22.88 -23.34 -11.06
C LEU A 136 22.40 -24.28 -9.95
N GLU A 137 23.20 -25.27 -9.58
CA GLU A 137 22.87 -26.19 -8.48
C GLU A 137 23.33 -25.62 -7.13
N LYS A 138 24.50 -24.97 -7.12
CA LYS A 138 25.04 -24.33 -5.91
C LYS A 138 24.55 -22.89 -5.74
N LEU A 139 23.97 -22.30 -6.78
CA LEU A 139 23.50 -20.91 -6.82
C LEU A 139 24.63 -19.91 -6.47
N GLN A 140 25.82 -20.15 -7.00
CA GLN A 140 27.04 -19.38 -6.69
C GLN A 140 27.83 -18.99 -7.94
N VAL A 141 28.45 -17.81 -7.91
CA VAL A 141 29.37 -17.37 -8.96
C VAL A 141 30.71 -18.10 -8.83
N VAL A 142 31.17 -18.73 -9.90
CA VAL A 142 32.46 -19.39 -10.00
C VAL A 142 33.54 -18.35 -10.30
N ARG A 143 34.24 -17.92 -9.26
CA ARG A 143 35.30 -16.89 -9.36
C ARG A 143 36.66 -17.49 -9.71
N LYS A 144 37.48 -16.73 -10.45
CA LYS A 144 38.90 -17.03 -10.65
C LYS A 144 39.68 -16.63 -9.39
N SER A 145 40.73 -17.38 -9.06
CA SER A 145 41.58 -17.09 -7.88
C SER A 145 42.19 -15.68 -7.98
N GLY A 146 41.98 -14.84 -6.96
CA GLY A 146 42.50 -13.47 -6.90
C GLY A 146 41.56 -12.37 -7.45
N ALA A 147 40.34 -12.73 -7.84
CA ALA A 147 39.31 -11.78 -8.25
C ALA A 147 38.86 -10.86 -7.09
N VAL A 148 38.89 -9.55 -7.31
CA VAL A 148 38.35 -8.55 -6.36
C VAL A 148 36.92 -8.23 -6.79
N SER A 149 35.96 -8.61 -5.94
CA SER A 149 34.52 -8.50 -6.17
C SER A 149 33.80 -7.80 -5.01
N GLY A 150 32.47 -7.66 -5.10
CA GLY A 150 31.68 -6.96 -4.10
C GLY A 150 31.84 -5.45 -4.18
N VAL A 151 31.32 -4.75 -3.17
CA VAL A 151 31.22 -3.28 -3.15
C VAL A 151 32.54 -2.56 -3.42
N SER A 152 33.65 -3.11 -2.92
CA SER A 152 34.99 -2.54 -3.11
C SER A 152 35.49 -2.58 -4.55
N ALA A 153 34.87 -3.39 -5.42
CA ALA A 153 35.22 -3.48 -6.83
C ALA A 153 34.56 -2.37 -7.68
N ILE A 154 33.56 -1.66 -7.16
CA ILE A 154 32.76 -0.68 -7.90
C ILE A 154 33.52 0.65 -8.03
N PRO A 155 33.71 1.19 -9.25
CA PRO A 155 34.22 2.56 -9.43
C PRO A 155 33.30 3.59 -8.80
N ARG A 156 33.87 4.64 -8.19
CA ARG A 156 33.09 5.69 -7.50
C ARG A 156 32.03 6.35 -8.38
N GLU A 157 32.34 6.54 -9.66
CA GLU A 157 31.43 7.12 -10.65
C GLU A 157 30.20 6.25 -10.97
N MET A 158 30.27 4.94 -10.67
CA MET A 158 29.19 3.98 -10.88
C MET A 158 28.33 3.78 -9.62
N LEU A 159 28.82 4.16 -8.44
CA LEU A 159 28.08 4.05 -7.18
C LEU A 159 26.78 4.87 -7.22
N THR A 160 26.84 6.10 -7.73
CA THR A 160 25.65 6.97 -7.81
C THR A 160 24.61 6.45 -8.82
N ALA A 161 25.03 5.75 -9.87
CA ALA A 161 24.10 5.18 -10.85
C ALA A 161 23.42 3.90 -10.31
N LEU A 162 24.12 3.09 -9.51
CA LEU A 162 23.58 1.84 -8.96
C LEU A 162 22.78 2.03 -7.68
N TYR A 163 23.13 3.03 -6.88
CA TYR A 163 22.63 3.21 -5.52
C TYR A 163 22.03 4.62 -5.28
N GLY A 164 21.99 5.47 -6.31
CA GLY A 164 21.58 6.87 -6.14
C GLY A 164 22.57 7.68 -5.28
N PRO A 165 22.29 8.96 -5.02
CA PRO A 165 23.19 9.82 -4.24
C PRO A 165 23.31 9.42 -2.76
N ASN A 166 22.37 8.63 -2.21
CA ASN A 166 22.25 8.37 -0.77
C ASN A 166 22.17 6.88 -0.33
N ALA A 167 22.16 5.87 -1.22
CA ALA A 167 22.07 4.48 -0.74
C ALA A 167 23.45 3.86 -0.43
N ARG A 168 23.53 3.17 0.72
CA ARG A 168 24.63 2.25 1.01
C ARG A 168 24.34 0.91 0.30
N PRO A 169 25.35 0.25 -0.28
CA PRO A 169 25.16 -1.05 -0.92
C PRO A 169 24.68 -2.06 0.12
N ALA A 170 23.60 -2.77 -0.20
CA ALA A 170 23.00 -3.76 0.67
C ALA A 170 24.02 -4.86 1.05
N SER A 171 24.06 -5.21 2.33
CA SER A 171 24.72 -6.42 2.81
C SER A 171 23.96 -7.65 2.30
N GLN A 172 24.66 -8.76 2.01
CA GLN A 172 23.98 -10.03 1.79
C GLN A 172 23.13 -10.39 3.03
N PRO A 173 21.86 -10.78 2.87
CA PRO A 173 21.05 -11.24 3.98
C PRO A 173 21.69 -12.48 4.60
N ALA A 174 21.98 -12.43 5.89
CA ALA A 174 22.35 -13.60 6.66
C ALA A 174 21.07 -14.41 6.90
N GLY A 175 20.93 -15.58 6.27
CA GLY A 175 19.88 -16.55 6.63
C GLY A 175 18.94 -17.03 5.53
N ALA A 176 19.24 -16.86 4.24
CA ALA A 176 18.49 -17.59 3.21
C ALA A 176 18.87 -19.09 3.27
N GLU A 177 18.07 -19.91 3.94
CA GLU A 177 18.21 -21.36 3.85
C GLU A 177 18.11 -21.79 2.38
N THR A 178 19.13 -22.53 1.94
CA THR A 178 19.28 -22.97 0.56
C THR A 178 18.39 -24.18 0.31
N VAL A 179 17.27 -23.98 -0.37
CA VAL A 179 16.46 -25.08 -0.89
C VAL A 179 17.26 -25.78 -1.99
N ARG A 180 17.66 -27.05 -1.76
CA ARG A 180 18.39 -27.85 -2.75
C ARG A 180 17.45 -28.41 -3.81
N PRO A 181 17.75 -28.27 -5.12
CA PRO A 181 16.94 -28.86 -6.19
C PRO A 181 17.04 -30.41 -6.21
N ARG A 182 15.93 -31.08 -6.56
CA ARG A 182 15.83 -32.54 -6.68
C ARG A 182 16.60 -33.09 -7.89
N PRO A 183 17.09 -34.36 -7.87
CA PRO A 183 17.90 -34.93 -8.95
C PRO A 183 17.12 -35.23 -10.26
N GLU A 184 17.85 -35.16 -11.37
CA GLU A 184 17.41 -35.21 -12.77
C GLU A 184 16.57 -36.42 -13.20
N LYS A 185 15.54 -36.18 -14.03
CA LYS A 185 15.05 -37.15 -15.03
C LYS A 185 15.08 -36.50 -16.41
N ARG A 186 15.96 -37.00 -17.27
CA ARG A 186 16.23 -36.50 -18.63
C ARG A 186 14.98 -36.42 -19.52
N ARG A 187 14.79 -35.28 -20.19
CA ARG A 187 14.04 -35.14 -21.47
C ARG A 187 14.80 -34.18 -22.40
N GLN A 188 14.69 -34.41 -23.72
CA GLN A 188 15.50 -33.81 -24.80
C GLN A 188 14.98 -32.42 -25.25
N PRO A 189 15.84 -31.58 -25.88
CA PRO A 189 15.67 -30.13 -25.98
C PRO A 189 14.93 -29.66 -27.24
N ASP A 190 14.24 -28.50 -27.16
CA ASP A 190 13.82 -27.70 -28.33
C ASP A 190 13.98 -26.18 -28.10
N VAL A 191 14.94 -25.61 -28.84
CA VAL A 191 15.20 -24.24 -29.33
C VAL A 191 14.55 -23.01 -28.65
N ALA A 192 15.41 -22.13 -28.12
CA ALA A 192 15.10 -20.78 -27.59
C ALA A 192 14.87 -19.71 -28.68
N VAL A 193 13.95 -18.75 -28.42
CA VAL A 193 13.68 -17.57 -29.27
C VAL A 193 13.87 -16.29 -28.45
N ALA A 194 14.66 -15.34 -29.00
CA ALA A 194 14.85 -13.99 -28.47
C ALA A 194 13.86 -12.99 -29.12
N ILE A 195 13.40 -11.98 -28.37
CA ILE A 195 12.57 -10.88 -28.89
C ILE A 195 13.36 -9.57 -28.75
N THR A 196 13.52 -8.83 -29.85
CA THR A 196 14.17 -7.50 -29.91
C THR A 196 13.15 -6.36 -30.05
N LYS A 197 13.55 -5.20 -29.53
CA LYS A 197 12.85 -3.91 -29.35
C LYS A 197 12.48 -3.22 -30.69
N GLY A 198 11.35 -2.50 -30.72
CA GLY A 198 10.96 -1.59 -31.80
C GLY A 198 10.90 -0.14 -31.30
N ASP A 199 11.43 0.78 -32.10
CA ASP A 199 11.58 2.22 -31.84
C ASP A 199 10.32 3.03 -32.19
N GLY A 200 10.13 4.19 -31.56
CA GLY A 200 9.13 5.21 -31.93
C GLY A 200 9.24 6.48 -31.08
N GLU A 201 9.49 7.62 -31.72
CA GLU A 201 9.75 8.95 -31.15
C GLU A 201 8.49 9.85 -31.00
N GLY A 202 8.49 10.70 -29.95
CA GLY A 202 7.95 12.09 -29.91
C GLY A 202 6.46 12.32 -29.54
N PRO A 203 6.02 13.55 -29.15
CA PRO A 203 6.76 14.81 -28.93
C PRO A 203 6.50 15.50 -27.55
N GLN A 204 7.33 16.51 -27.25
CA GLN A 204 7.19 17.46 -26.12
C GLN A 204 6.07 18.49 -26.33
N THR A 205 5.43 18.92 -25.24
CA THR A 205 4.75 20.23 -25.15
C THR A 205 4.99 20.86 -23.77
N ASP A 206 5.44 22.12 -23.79
CA ASP A 206 5.58 23.03 -22.64
C ASP A 206 4.21 23.64 -22.27
N VAL A 207 3.87 23.65 -20.98
CA VAL A 207 2.82 24.53 -20.42
C VAL A 207 3.30 25.14 -19.10
N ALA A 208 3.04 26.44 -18.97
CA ALA A 208 3.56 27.36 -17.96
C ALA A 208 2.99 27.14 -16.55
N GLN A 209 3.83 27.48 -15.58
CA GLN A 209 3.66 27.37 -14.12
C GLN A 209 2.47 28.14 -13.55
N ILE A 210 1.75 27.51 -12.63
CA ILE A 210 1.11 28.15 -11.48
C ILE A 210 1.69 27.46 -10.24
N SER A 211 2.15 28.25 -9.28
CA SER A 211 2.90 27.81 -8.10
C SER A 211 1.98 27.19 -7.05
N GLU A 212 2.18 25.91 -6.75
CA GLU A 212 1.61 25.23 -5.58
C GLU A 212 2.67 25.21 -4.44
N PRO A 213 2.25 25.36 -3.16
CA PRO A 213 3.13 25.19 -2.02
C PRO A 213 3.55 23.72 -1.88
N GLU A 214 4.84 23.49 -1.62
CA GLU A 214 5.46 22.16 -1.54
C GLU A 214 4.95 21.37 -0.32
N ASP A 215 4.32 20.21 -0.59
CA ASP A 215 3.73 19.31 0.40
C ASP A 215 4.75 18.52 1.25
N LEU A 216 4.49 18.47 2.56
CA LEU A 216 5.15 17.64 3.57
C LEU A 216 4.67 16.19 3.48
N PRO A 217 5.45 15.19 3.92
CA PRO A 217 5.65 13.99 3.13
C PRO A 217 4.46 13.32 2.45
N VAL A 218 3.22 13.27 2.92
CA VAL A 218 2.26 12.18 2.67
C VAL A 218 2.95 10.82 2.91
N SER A 219 2.37 9.89 3.66
CA SER A 219 2.89 8.52 3.48
C SER A 219 2.74 8.22 1.99
N ASP A 220 3.73 7.63 1.31
CA ASP A 220 3.56 7.23 -0.10
C ASP A 220 2.29 6.35 -0.29
N GLU A 221 1.74 5.86 0.83
CA GLU A 221 0.44 5.22 1.02
C GLU A 221 -0.79 6.14 0.80
N VAL A 222 -0.84 7.39 1.30
CA VAL A 222 -2.00 8.28 1.18
C VAL A 222 -2.06 9.00 -0.19
N ALA A 223 -0.91 9.36 -0.78
CA ALA A 223 -0.84 9.96 -2.12
C ALA A 223 -1.29 8.97 -3.23
N ALA A 224 -1.13 7.67 -2.98
CA ALA A 224 -1.56 6.62 -3.92
C ALA A 224 -3.07 6.30 -3.88
N MET A 225 -3.85 6.86 -2.93
CA MET A 225 -5.32 6.86 -3.06
C MET A 225 -5.83 8.02 -3.91
N GLU A 226 -5.10 9.15 -3.93
CA GLU A 226 -5.39 10.28 -4.83
C GLU A 226 -4.92 10.02 -6.27
N GLY A 227 -3.92 9.17 -6.48
CA GLY A 227 -3.27 8.93 -7.78
C GLY A 227 -3.56 7.59 -8.45
N ALA A 228 -4.60 6.86 -8.05
CA ALA A 228 -4.88 5.54 -8.59
C ALA A 228 -5.54 5.60 -9.98
N GLU A 229 -5.00 6.24 -11.01
CA GLU A 229 -5.56 6.18 -12.38
C GLU A 229 -4.46 6.17 -13.46
N ALA A 230 -4.16 5.00 -14.05
CA ALA A 230 -3.62 4.90 -15.42
C ALA A 230 -3.49 3.45 -15.90
N ALA A 231 -4.53 2.92 -16.56
CA ALA A 231 -4.37 1.94 -17.63
C ALA A 231 -5.68 1.82 -18.43
N ASP A 232 -5.73 2.31 -19.67
CA ASP A 232 -5.80 1.38 -20.81
C ASP A 232 -5.48 2.02 -22.16
N GLU A 233 -4.95 1.20 -23.07
CA GLU A 233 -5.18 1.32 -24.51
C GLU A 233 -4.76 0.01 -25.17
N ILE A 234 -5.71 -0.77 -25.73
CA ILE A 234 -5.66 -1.28 -27.12
C ILE A 234 -7.10 -1.49 -27.62
N ALA A 235 -7.50 -0.71 -28.62
CA ALA A 235 -8.67 -0.94 -29.44
C ALA A 235 -8.40 -1.94 -30.58
N GLY A 236 -9.34 -2.89 -30.74
CA GLY A 236 -9.98 -3.31 -31.99
C GLY A 236 -9.16 -3.80 -33.18
N GLU A 237 -9.32 -5.08 -33.52
CA GLU A 237 -9.44 -5.51 -34.93
C GLU A 237 -10.64 -6.45 -35.07
N ALA A 238 -11.61 -6.01 -35.87
CA ALA A 238 -12.75 -6.79 -36.33
C ALA A 238 -12.29 -7.85 -37.34
N VAL A 239 -12.83 -9.06 -37.24
CA VAL A 239 -12.77 -10.07 -38.30
C VAL A 239 -14.18 -10.59 -38.53
N GLU A 240 -14.68 -10.29 -39.73
CA GLU A 240 -15.83 -10.93 -40.35
C GLU A 240 -15.60 -12.44 -40.47
N SER A 241 -16.61 -13.24 -40.11
CA SER A 241 -16.75 -14.57 -40.68
C SER A 241 -18.23 -14.89 -40.87
N GLU A 242 -18.65 -14.79 -42.13
CA GLU A 242 -19.75 -15.57 -42.68
C GLU A 242 -19.43 -17.05 -42.47
N ASP A 243 -20.32 -17.80 -41.82
CA ASP A 243 -20.70 -19.11 -42.33
C ASP A 243 -22.06 -19.52 -41.77
N SER A 244 -22.99 -19.61 -42.71
CA SER A 244 -24.33 -20.14 -42.61
C SER A 244 -24.34 -21.62 -42.20
N GLN A 245 -25.19 -21.99 -41.24
CA GLN A 245 -25.88 -23.27 -41.27
C GLN A 245 -27.24 -23.16 -40.55
N THR A 246 -28.28 -23.22 -41.36
CA THR A 246 -29.69 -23.41 -41.01
C THR A 246 -29.91 -24.77 -40.34
N MET A 247 -30.68 -24.82 -39.25
CA MET A 247 -31.64 -25.92 -39.00
C MET A 247 -32.64 -25.54 -37.89
N ASP A 248 -33.89 -25.40 -38.36
CA ASP A 248 -35.18 -25.79 -37.77
C ASP A 248 -35.73 -25.10 -36.51
N GLU A 249 -36.84 -24.39 -36.73
CA GLU A 249 -37.85 -23.95 -35.78
C GLU A 249 -38.61 -25.16 -35.21
N GLU A 250 -38.69 -25.31 -33.89
CA GLU A 250 -39.85 -25.93 -33.22
C GLU A 250 -39.94 -25.45 -31.74
N ASP A 251 -40.91 -24.57 -31.52
CA ASP A 251 -41.78 -24.36 -30.35
C ASP A 251 -41.42 -25.06 -29.00
N ALA A 252 -40.95 -24.28 -28.00
CA ALA A 252 -41.11 -24.64 -26.57
C ALA A 252 -40.89 -23.42 -25.64
N GLY A 253 -41.99 -22.91 -25.10
CA GLY A 253 -42.16 -22.34 -23.75
C GLY A 253 -41.10 -21.39 -23.17
N PHE A 254 -41.51 -20.15 -22.89
CA PHE A 254 -40.85 -19.25 -21.94
C PHE A 254 -40.74 -19.94 -20.55
N ALA A 255 -39.63 -20.63 -20.31
CA ALA A 255 -39.10 -20.82 -18.98
C ALA A 255 -38.37 -19.52 -18.64
N VAL A 256 -38.88 -18.79 -17.64
CA VAL A 256 -38.09 -17.77 -16.96
C VAL A 256 -36.92 -18.53 -16.35
N ALA A 257 -35.73 -18.40 -16.95
CA ALA A 257 -34.52 -18.86 -16.30
C ALA A 257 -34.44 -18.08 -14.98
N GLU A 258 -34.50 -18.80 -13.86
CA GLU A 258 -34.01 -18.26 -12.60
C GLU A 258 -32.59 -17.79 -12.88
N GLU A 259 -32.37 -16.47 -12.87
CA GLU A 259 -31.05 -15.89 -12.87
C GLU A 259 -30.35 -16.47 -11.63
N GLU A 260 -29.33 -17.33 -11.82
CA GLU A 260 -28.52 -17.82 -10.72
C GLU A 260 -28.04 -16.59 -9.94
N ALA A 261 -28.37 -16.51 -8.65
CA ALA A 261 -28.00 -15.38 -7.80
C ALA A 261 -26.49 -15.14 -7.91
N ASP A 262 -26.09 -13.89 -8.12
CA ASP A 262 -24.68 -13.51 -8.26
C ASP A 262 -23.88 -14.11 -7.08
N PRO A 263 -22.77 -14.83 -7.33
CA PRO A 263 -21.92 -15.35 -6.26
C PRO A 263 -21.56 -14.31 -5.19
N LEU A 264 -21.43 -13.03 -5.56
CA LEU A 264 -21.24 -11.93 -4.61
C LEU A 264 -22.45 -11.67 -3.72
N ASP A 265 -23.67 -11.78 -4.27
CA ASP A 265 -24.91 -11.63 -3.52
C ASP A 265 -25.10 -12.82 -2.56
N GLN A 266 -24.75 -14.04 -2.99
CA GLN A 266 -24.74 -15.22 -2.14
C GLN A 266 -23.73 -15.08 -0.98
N MET A 267 -22.50 -14.65 -1.27
CA MET A 267 -21.49 -14.39 -0.25
C MET A 267 -21.96 -13.32 0.75
N ALA A 268 -22.56 -12.23 0.27
CA ALA A 268 -23.08 -11.16 1.13
C ALA A 268 -24.25 -11.64 2.01
N GLU A 269 -25.17 -12.46 1.49
CA GLU A 269 -26.27 -13.05 2.26
C GLU A 269 -25.78 -13.99 3.37
N GLU A 270 -24.79 -14.83 3.09
CA GLU A 270 -24.15 -15.70 4.09
C GLU A 270 -23.52 -14.87 5.21
N VAL A 271 -22.75 -13.84 4.85
CA VAL A 271 -22.11 -12.92 5.81
C VAL A 271 -23.14 -12.20 6.68
N ARG A 272 -24.24 -11.73 6.08
CA ARG A 272 -25.33 -11.04 6.78
C ARG A 272 -26.04 -11.96 7.79
N ALA A 273 -26.10 -13.26 7.52
CA ALA A 273 -26.67 -14.23 8.46
C ALA A 273 -25.75 -14.51 9.66
N GLU A 274 -24.44 -14.35 9.49
CA GLU A 274 -23.42 -14.65 10.51
C GLU A 274 -23.00 -13.44 11.36
N THR A 275 -23.24 -12.22 10.89
CA THR A 275 -22.78 -10.98 11.53
C THR A 275 -23.92 -10.13 12.09
N SER A 276 -23.83 -9.76 13.37
CA SER A 276 -24.64 -8.66 13.90
C SER A 276 -23.95 -7.33 13.59
N VAL A 277 -24.45 -6.60 12.61
CA VAL A 277 -23.96 -5.24 12.33
C VAL A 277 -24.31 -4.35 13.52
N GLU A 278 -23.32 -3.93 14.31
CA GLU A 278 -23.53 -2.93 15.34
C GLU A 278 -24.08 -1.65 14.72
N ALA A 279 -25.07 -1.04 15.35
CA ALA A 279 -25.63 0.22 14.88
C ALA A 279 -24.54 1.31 14.92
N SER A 280 -24.26 1.93 13.77
CA SER A 280 -23.27 3.02 13.69
C SER A 280 -23.57 4.11 14.70
N LYS A 281 -22.53 4.61 15.40
CA LYS A 281 -22.66 5.79 16.29
C LYS A 281 -23.14 7.05 15.56
N TRP A 282 -23.02 7.05 14.23
CA TRP A 282 -23.44 8.10 13.31
C TRP A 282 -24.90 7.97 12.85
N GLY A 283 -25.66 7.00 13.37
CA GLY A 283 -27.01 6.71 12.91
C GLY A 283 -27.06 6.20 11.46
N GLY A 284 -28.27 6.07 10.92
CA GLY A 284 -28.46 5.74 9.50
C GLY A 284 -28.35 6.97 8.61
N VAL A 285 -27.69 6.83 7.46
CA VAL A 285 -27.65 7.89 6.43
C VAL A 285 -29.09 8.16 5.93
N PRO A 286 -29.58 9.41 5.98
CA PRO A 286 -30.92 9.74 5.49
C PRO A 286 -31.05 9.41 4.00
N GLN A 287 -32.25 9.02 3.55
CA GLN A 287 -32.49 8.79 2.13
C GLN A 287 -32.66 10.12 1.40
N PRO A 288 -32.06 10.30 0.20
CA PRO A 288 -32.17 11.53 -0.56
C PRO A 288 -33.59 11.72 -1.10
N ASP A 289 -34.01 12.98 -1.22
CA ASP A 289 -35.28 13.33 -1.86
C ASP A 289 -35.16 14.68 -2.59
N PRO A 290 -35.03 14.69 -3.94
CA PRO A 290 -35.02 15.92 -4.71
C PRO A 290 -36.27 16.82 -4.53
N ALA A 291 -37.41 16.28 -4.06
CA ALA A 291 -38.60 17.07 -3.77
C ALA A 291 -38.53 17.80 -2.41
N ALA A 292 -37.76 17.25 -1.48
CA ALA A 292 -37.48 17.81 -0.16
C ALA A 292 -36.02 17.52 0.23
N PRO A 293 -35.04 18.23 -0.39
CA PRO A 293 -33.63 17.86 -0.29
C PRO A 293 -33.14 17.73 1.15
N VAL A 294 -32.45 16.63 1.43
CA VAL A 294 -31.75 16.41 2.70
C VAL A 294 -30.52 17.30 2.76
N ASP A 295 -30.34 17.98 3.90
CA ASP A 295 -29.11 18.70 4.23
C ASP A 295 -28.12 17.75 4.93
N TYR A 296 -27.27 17.09 4.13
CA TYR A 296 -26.28 16.14 4.64
C TYR A 296 -25.19 16.82 5.48
N LEU A 297 -24.90 18.11 5.25
CA LEU A 297 -23.99 18.88 6.11
C LEU A 297 -24.58 19.08 7.49
N ALA A 298 -25.87 19.44 7.60
CA ALA A 298 -26.57 19.55 8.88
C ALA A 298 -26.67 18.21 9.60
N TRP A 299 -26.94 17.13 8.87
CA TRP A 299 -26.93 15.77 9.40
C TRP A 299 -25.56 15.42 9.99
N ALA A 300 -24.46 15.57 9.24
CA ALA A 300 -23.12 15.27 9.74
C ALA A 300 -22.73 16.16 10.93
N ARG A 301 -23.09 17.46 10.89
CA ARG A 301 -22.87 18.41 12.00
C ARG A 301 -23.50 17.96 13.31
N SER A 302 -24.62 17.24 13.26
CA SER A 302 -25.31 16.76 14.46
C SER A 302 -24.46 15.81 15.31
N PHE A 303 -23.47 15.14 14.73
CA PHE A 303 -22.62 14.18 15.43
C PHE A 303 -21.28 14.75 15.92
N ILE A 304 -20.78 15.78 15.25
CA ILE A 304 -19.50 16.43 15.58
C ILE A 304 -19.67 17.64 16.52
N THR A 305 -20.90 17.96 16.91
CA THR A 305 -21.18 19.04 17.85
C THR A 305 -20.87 18.61 19.29
N ILE A 306 -20.15 19.46 20.03
CA ILE A 306 -19.78 19.24 21.43
C ILE A 306 -20.42 20.32 22.31
N GLU A 307 -21.10 19.90 23.37
CA GLU A 307 -21.61 20.78 24.42
C GLU A 307 -20.51 21.02 25.46
N GLY A 308 -19.64 22.02 25.25
CA GLY A 308 -18.57 22.32 26.20
C GLY A 308 -17.27 22.79 25.55
N PRO A 309 -16.15 22.83 26.29
CA PRO A 309 -14.86 23.14 25.72
C PRO A 309 -14.43 22.02 24.75
N SER A 310 -14.15 22.41 23.51
CA SER A 310 -13.71 21.51 22.45
C SER A 310 -12.24 21.76 22.12
N ALA A 311 -11.56 20.75 21.57
CA ALA A 311 -10.23 20.90 20.98
C ALA A 311 -10.20 21.75 19.69
N VAL A 312 -11.34 21.99 19.03
CA VAL A 312 -11.41 22.72 17.74
C VAL A 312 -10.69 24.08 17.77
N PRO A 313 -10.91 24.98 18.75
CA PRO A 313 -10.21 26.27 18.80
C PRO A 313 -8.70 26.14 18.98
N GLU A 314 -8.22 25.09 19.65
CA GLU A 314 -6.79 24.81 19.76
C GLU A 314 -6.22 24.31 18.43
N TYR A 315 -6.99 23.48 17.70
CA TYR A 315 -6.62 23.09 16.34
C TYR A 315 -6.63 24.26 15.36
N GLU A 316 -7.58 25.19 15.46
CA GLU A 316 -7.54 26.45 14.69
C GLU A 316 -6.28 27.28 15.02
N ALA A 317 -5.86 27.31 16.28
CA ALA A 317 -4.62 27.97 16.68
C ALA A 317 -3.37 27.28 16.11
N ILE A 318 -3.33 25.94 16.10
CA ILE A 318 -2.26 25.16 15.46
C ILE A 318 -2.20 25.46 13.97
N MET A 319 -3.34 25.48 13.27
CA MET A 319 -3.37 25.83 11.85
C MET A 319 -2.80 27.23 11.56
N ALA A 320 -2.95 28.16 12.51
CA ALA A 320 -2.42 29.52 12.38
C ALA A 320 -0.94 29.65 12.79
N SER A 321 -0.41 28.74 13.61
CA SER A 321 0.94 28.85 14.19
C SER A 321 1.94 27.82 13.69
N VAL A 322 1.49 26.67 13.15
CA VAL A 322 2.37 25.61 12.64
C VAL A 322 3.22 26.13 11.48
N ALA A 323 4.53 25.99 11.60
CA ALA A 323 5.48 26.40 10.59
C ALA A 323 5.88 25.16 9.76
N PRO A 324 5.63 25.14 8.44
CA PRO A 324 6.01 24.01 7.60
C PRO A 324 7.53 23.89 7.53
N TRP A 325 8.00 22.66 7.33
CA TRP A 325 9.43 22.40 7.13
C TRP A 325 9.88 22.97 5.78
N LYS A 326 10.94 23.78 5.79
CA LYS A 326 11.48 24.46 4.59
C LYS A 326 12.71 23.79 3.98
N GLY A 327 13.20 22.72 4.60
CA GLY A 327 14.33 21.95 4.08
C GLY A 327 13.88 20.82 3.14
N SER A 328 14.81 19.93 2.79
CA SER A 328 14.49 18.84 1.85
C SER A 328 13.57 17.78 2.49
N ARG A 329 12.74 17.12 1.68
CA ARG A 329 11.88 16.01 2.12
C ARG A 329 12.69 14.86 2.73
N GLU A 330 13.88 14.59 2.18
CA GLU A 330 14.79 13.54 2.66
C GLU A 330 15.32 13.87 4.06
N SER A 331 15.64 15.14 4.33
CA SER A 331 16.14 15.56 5.64
C SER A 331 15.05 15.43 6.72
N LEU A 332 13.80 15.78 6.42
CA LEU A 332 12.68 15.56 7.35
C LEU A 332 12.43 14.07 7.57
N LYS A 333 12.44 13.25 6.51
CA LYS A 333 12.30 11.79 6.61
C LYS A 333 13.40 11.18 7.49
N ALA A 334 14.65 11.63 7.31
CA ALA A 334 15.78 11.19 8.13
C ALA A 334 15.61 11.63 9.60
N ALA A 335 15.14 12.85 9.87
CA ALA A 335 14.86 13.32 11.22
C ALA A 335 13.75 12.50 11.91
N LEU A 336 12.65 12.20 11.19
CA LEU A 336 11.56 11.35 11.68
C LEU A 336 12.03 9.92 12.00
N ALA A 337 12.94 9.39 11.19
CA ALA A 337 13.61 8.09 11.40
C ALA A 337 14.67 8.13 12.52
N GLY A 338 14.92 9.30 13.12
CA GLY A 338 15.87 9.45 14.21
C GLY A 338 17.34 9.49 13.80
N ASP A 339 17.66 9.84 12.54
CA ASP A 339 19.04 9.87 12.05
C ASP A 339 19.88 10.92 12.82
N PRO A 340 20.92 10.50 13.56
CA PRO A 340 21.74 11.41 14.36
C PRO A 340 22.46 12.48 13.54
N SER A 341 22.69 12.24 12.24
CA SER A 341 23.34 13.20 11.34
C SER A 341 22.46 14.41 11.01
N VAL A 342 21.13 14.27 11.15
CA VAL A 342 20.16 15.32 10.80
C VAL A 342 19.47 15.91 12.03
N LEU A 343 19.15 15.11 13.04
CA LEU A 343 18.41 15.53 14.24
C LEU A 343 19.01 16.76 14.96
N GLY A 344 20.34 16.86 14.96
CA GLY A 344 21.07 17.96 15.59
C GLY A 344 21.36 19.15 14.68
N THR A 345 20.84 19.21 13.47
CA THR A 345 21.16 20.33 12.56
C THR A 345 20.55 21.65 13.06
N PRO A 346 21.18 22.81 12.78
CA PRO A 346 20.60 24.11 13.10
C PRO A 346 19.20 24.30 12.52
N ASP A 347 18.96 23.76 11.33
CA ASP A 347 17.68 23.89 10.63
C ASP A 347 16.55 23.15 11.36
N ILE A 348 16.78 21.89 11.79
CA ILE A 348 15.81 21.15 12.60
C ILE A 348 15.56 21.85 13.93
N ARG A 349 16.61 22.34 14.60
CA ARG A 349 16.44 23.06 15.88
C ARG A 349 15.66 24.37 15.71
N ALA A 350 15.92 25.12 14.64
CA ALA A 350 15.18 26.34 14.34
C ALA A 350 13.71 26.02 14.03
N TRP A 351 13.45 24.99 13.21
CA TRP A 351 12.10 24.56 12.89
C TRP A 351 11.31 24.07 14.12
N LEU A 352 11.94 23.33 15.04
CA LEU A 352 11.32 22.96 16.31
C LEU A 352 11.01 24.20 17.17
N ALA A 353 11.92 25.17 17.22
CA ALA A 353 11.72 26.41 17.97
C ALA A 353 10.58 27.26 17.39
N ASP A 354 10.48 27.33 16.06
CA ASP A 354 9.40 28.03 15.36
C ASP A 354 8.02 27.39 15.61
N ASN A 355 7.98 26.09 15.93
CA ASN A 355 6.76 25.34 16.20
C ASN A 355 6.42 25.15 17.69
N GLN A 356 7.14 25.80 18.61
CA GLN A 356 6.88 25.62 20.04
C GLN A 356 5.45 26.02 20.45
N ASP A 357 4.93 27.12 19.88
CA ASP A 357 3.57 27.59 20.13
C ASP A 357 2.52 26.57 19.62
N ALA A 358 2.76 25.99 18.45
CA ALA A 358 1.91 24.92 17.89
C ALA A 358 1.91 23.68 18.79
N LEU A 359 3.05 23.27 19.34
CA LEU A 359 3.15 22.15 20.27
C LEU A 359 2.42 22.40 21.59
N ASP A 360 2.45 23.64 22.10
CA ASP A 360 1.76 24.00 23.33
C ASP A 360 0.23 23.97 23.14
N HIS A 361 -0.26 24.49 22.00
CA HIS A 361 -1.67 24.34 21.61
C HIS A 361 -2.05 22.88 21.36
N PHE A 362 -1.16 22.08 20.76
CA PHE A 362 -1.38 20.65 20.53
C PHE A 362 -1.59 19.90 21.84
N ARG A 363 -0.68 20.03 22.80
CA ARG A 363 -0.85 19.40 24.13
C ARG A 363 -2.14 19.83 24.83
N LYS A 364 -2.53 21.10 24.69
CA LYS A 364 -3.80 21.57 25.23
C LYS A 364 -5.01 20.94 24.52
N ALA A 365 -4.99 20.83 23.19
CA ALA A 365 -6.02 20.18 22.39
C ALA A 365 -6.25 18.73 22.85
N LEU A 366 -5.17 17.99 23.16
CA LEU A 366 -5.24 16.59 23.59
C LEU A 366 -5.96 16.39 24.93
N THR A 367 -6.03 17.44 25.76
CA THR A 367 -6.79 17.40 27.04
C THR A 367 -8.28 17.73 26.89
N LEU A 368 -8.72 18.08 25.69
CA LEU A 368 -10.08 18.53 25.39
C LEU A 368 -10.84 17.48 24.55
N GLU A 369 -12.17 17.56 24.59
CA GLU A 369 -13.02 16.68 23.79
C GLU A 369 -12.94 17.06 22.30
N TYR A 370 -12.84 16.05 21.44
CA TYR A 370 -12.85 16.18 19.98
C TYR A 370 -13.72 15.08 19.37
N LYS A 371 -14.66 15.47 18.49
CA LYS A 371 -15.58 14.55 17.80
C LYS A 371 -15.49 14.62 16.27
N GLY A 372 -14.65 15.51 15.75
CA GLY A 372 -14.55 15.76 14.32
C GLY A 372 -14.43 17.25 14.00
N TRP A 373 -14.04 17.54 12.75
CA TRP A 373 -13.87 18.91 12.29
C TRP A 373 -15.20 19.53 11.84
N PRO A 374 -15.50 20.80 12.21
CA PRO A 374 -16.69 21.49 11.72
C PRO A 374 -16.74 21.59 10.18
N LEU A 375 -17.58 20.76 9.56
CA LEU A 375 -17.71 20.68 8.10
C LEU A 375 -18.34 21.95 7.51
N LYS A 376 -17.58 22.62 6.65
CA LYS A 376 -17.97 23.81 5.88
C LYS A 376 -17.79 23.52 4.39
N SER A 377 -18.81 23.89 3.59
CA SER A 377 -18.81 23.74 2.14
C SER A 377 -19.11 25.09 1.49
N GLY A 378 -18.46 25.36 0.36
CA GLY A 378 -18.60 26.63 -0.37
C GLY A 378 -19.89 26.73 -1.18
N ASP A 379 -20.35 25.61 -1.75
CA ASP A 379 -21.56 25.52 -2.57
C ASP A 379 -22.73 24.84 -1.84
N GLY A 380 -22.51 24.36 -0.61
CA GLY A 380 -23.50 23.68 0.21
C GLY A 380 -23.60 22.18 -0.03
N SER A 381 -22.84 21.62 -0.98
CA SER A 381 -22.73 20.18 -1.19
C SER A 381 -21.87 19.53 -0.10
N PHE A 382 -22.13 18.26 0.19
CA PHE A 382 -21.33 17.48 1.12
C PHE A 382 -19.95 17.13 0.55
N ILE A 383 -19.82 16.92 -0.77
CA ILE A 383 -18.52 16.65 -1.41
C ILE A 383 -17.55 17.81 -1.27
N ALA A 384 -18.03 19.05 -1.32
CA ALA A 384 -17.19 20.23 -1.19
C ALA A 384 -16.90 20.59 0.28
N ALA A 385 -17.21 19.72 1.24
CA ALA A 385 -16.87 19.92 2.65
C ALA A 385 -15.35 19.86 2.86
N LEU A 386 -14.79 20.94 3.41
CA LEU A 386 -13.35 21.07 3.60
C LEU A 386 -12.89 20.48 4.95
N LEU A 387 -11.73 19.82 4.92
CA LEU A 387 -11.00 19.27 6.08
C LEU A 387 -9.61 19.93 6.24
N PRO A 388 -9.54 21.27 6.39
CA PRO A 388 -8.28 22.01 6.35
C PRO A 388 -7.37 21.75 7.56
N ASN A 389 -7.90 21.12 8.61
CA ASN A 389 -7.17 20.78 9.82
C ASN A 389 -6.22 19.58 9.65
N LEU A 390 -6.48 18.69 8.70
CA LEU A 390 -5.75 17.42 8.62
C LEU A 390 -4.26 17.59 8.35
N SER A 391 -3.88 18.47 7.42
CA SER A 391 -2.46 18.73 7.17
C SER A 391 -1.77 19.36 8.39
N PRO A 392 -2.28 20.45 8.98
CA PRO A 392 -1.69 21.04 10.20
C PRO A 392 -1.57 20.08 11.40
N VAL A 393 -2.56 19.21 11.62
CA VAL A 393 -2.50 18.20 12.70
C VAL A 393 -1.41 17.16 12.42
N ARG A 394 -1.27 16.74 11.16
CA ARG A 394 -0.18 15.85 10.73
C ARG A 394 1.19 16.53 10.88
N GLU A 395 1.30 17.80 10.53
CA GLU A 395 2.53 18.58 10.65
C GLU A 395 2.97 18.71 12.10
N VAL A 396 2.10 19.16 13.00
CA VAL A 396 2.44 19.30 14.43
C VAL A 396 2.76 17.94 15.07
N SER A 397 2.12 16.87 14.61
CA SER A 397 2.47 15.51 15.06
C SER A 397 3.88 15.09 14.59
N CYS A 398 4.26 15.43 13.35
CA CYS A 398 5.64 15.26 12.87
C CYS A 398 6.63 16.05 13.71
N VAL A 399 6.31 17.32 14.05
CA VAL A 399 7.12 18.15 14.94
C VAL A 399 7.31 17.46 16.29
N SER A 400 6.22 16.95 16.89
CA SER A 400 6.27 16.23 18.17
C SER A 400 7.18 15.02 18.09
N VAL A 401 7.07 14.19 17.05
CA VAL A 401 7.93 13.02 16.86
C VAL A 401 9.40 13.42 16.72
N VAL A 402 9.73 14.44 15.92
CA VAL A 402 11.12 14.92 15.80
C VAL A 402 11.65 15.49 17.12
N GLN A 403 10.83 16.20 17.90
CA GLN A 403 11.18 16.65 19.24
C GLN A 403 11.47 15.45 20.17
N GLY A 404 10.63 14.42 20.12
CA GLY A 404 10.85 13.17 20.86
C GLY A 404 12.16 12.48 20.48
N ARG A 405 12.47 12.39 19.18
CA ARG A 405 13.74 11.82 18.68
C ARG A 405 14.95 12.60 19.20
N LEU A 406 14.86 13.92 19.28
CA LEU A 406 15.91 14.77 19.85
C LEU A 406 16.06 14.54 21.36
N HIS A 407 14.96 14.36 22.10
CA HIS A 407 14.99 14.00 23.53
C HIS A 407 15.64 12.62 23.75
N ALA A 408 15.28 11.62 22.94
CA ALA A 408 15.86 10.28 23.00
C ALA A 408 17.39 10.33 22.78
N ALA A 409 17.84 11.07 21.75
CA ALA A 409 19.26 11.26 21.48
C ALA A 409 20.03 12.00 22.60
N ALA A 410 19.31 12.77 23.43
CA ALA A 410 19.86 13.43 24.61
C ALA A 410 19.79 12.56 25.89
N GLY A 411 19.31 11.32 25.80
CA GLY A 411 19.10 10.42 26.94
C GLY A 411 17.89 10.78 27.82
N LEU A 412 16.98 11.61 27.32
CA LEU A 412 15.76 12.04 28.03
C LEU A 412 14.59 11.14 27.61
N ALA A 413 14.63 9.87 28.02
CA ALA A 413 13.70 8.85 27.55
C ALA A 413 12.23 9.16 27.90
N ASP A 414 11.95 9.61 29.13
CA ASP A 414 10.59 9.98 29.53
C ASP A 414 10.03 11.11 28.66
N SER A 415 10.80 12.19 28.46
CA SER A 415 10.40 13.31 27.59
C SER A 415 10.22 12.89 26.13
N ALA A 416 10.99 11.92 25.65
CA ALA A 416 10.79 11.35 24.32
C ALA A 416 9.47 10.58 24.23
N ALA A 417 9.18 9.73 25.23
CA ALA A 417 7.94 8.97 25.31
C ALA A 417 6.72 9.91 25.34
N GLU A 418 6.75 11.01 26.13
CA GLU A 418 5.68 12.03 26.13
C GLU A 418 5.35 12.52 24.72
N CYS A 419 6.36 12.87 23.93
CA CYS A 419 6.16 13.43 22.59
C CYS A 419 5.51 12.40 21.64
N TYR A 420 5.83 11.11 21.82
CA TYR A 420 5.22 10.03 21.03
C TYR A 420 3.80 9.73 21.48
N LEU A 421 3.52 9.80 22.79
CA LEU A 421 2.15 9.71 23.32
C LEU A 421 1.28 10.87 22.82
N ASP A 422 1.81 12.11 22.81
CA ASP A 422 1.14 13.28 22.24
C ASP A 422 0.74 13.03 20.78
N ALA A 423 1.66 12.49 19.97
CA ALA A 423 1.39 12.17 18.57
C ALA A 423 0.39 11.00 18.40
N LEU A 424 0.46 9.96 19.23
CA LEU A 424 -0.52 8.87 19.23
C LEU A 424 -1.95 9.38 19.53
N ALA A 425 -2.09 10.25 20.53
CA ALA A 425 -3.35 10.87 20.91
C ALA A 425 -3.86 11.83 19.83
N GLY A 426 -2.98 12.64 19.22
CA GLY A 426 -3.36 13.52 18.11
C GLY A 426 -3.82 12.76 16.87
N GLY A 427 -3.16 11.65 16.55
CA GLY A 427 -3.60 10.74 15.50
C GLY A 427 -4.95 10.08 15.83
N ALA A 428 -5.21 9.76 17.09
CA ALA A 428 -6.51 9.25 17.53
C ALA A 428 -7.62 10.29 17.37
N GLN A 429 -7.38 11.55 17.76
CA GLN A 429 -8.34 12.64 17.55
C GLN A 429 -8.57 12.88 16.05
N ALA A 430 -7.51 13.04 15.25
CA ALA A 430 -7.63 13.24 13.80
C ALA A 430 -8.37 12.09 13.08
N GLY A 431 -8.14 10.85 13.49
CA GLY A 431 -8.79 9.65 12.93
C GLY A 431 -10.17 9.32 13.48
N SER A 432 -10.65 10.06 14.48
CA SER A 432 -11.99 9.84 15.08
C SER A 432 -13.15 10.37 14.23
N GLY A 433 -12.81 11.10 13.16
CA GLY A 433 -13.74 11.78 12.28
C GLY A 433 -14.64 10.87 11.45
N PHE A 434 -15.42 11.52 10.60
CA PHE A 434 -16.53 10.92 9.87
C PHE A 434 -16.08 10.24 8.58
N THR A 435 -14.97 10.71 7.99
CA THR A 435 -14.53 10.35 6.63
C THR A 435 -13.38 9.33 6.60
N LEU A 436 -13.24 8.63 5.48
CA LEU A 436 -12.12 7.74 5.19
C LEU A 436 -10.77 8.47 5.24
N ILE A 437 -10.71 9.70 4.74
CA ILE A 437 -9.50 10.53 4.73
C ILE A 437 -9.04 10.84 6.16
N GLU A 438 -9.96 11.26 7.04
CA GLU A 438 -9.66 11.46 8.47
C GLU A 438 -9.09 10.18 9.09
N SER A 439 -9.73 9.04 8.86
CA SER A 439 -9.28 7.74 9.38
C SER A 439 -7.88 7.37 8.89
N LEU A 440 -7.52 7.66 7.64
CA LEU A 440 -6.19 7.38 7.09
C LEU A 440 -5.12 8.30 7.65
N VAL A 441 -5.41 9.60 7.74
CA VAL A 441 -4.47 10.57 8.33
C VAL A 441 -4.19 10.22 9.79
N GLY A 442 -5.23 9.89 10.56
CA GLY A 442 -5.08 9.42 11.94
C GLY A 442 -4.23 8.16 12.05
N ALA A 443 -4.51 7.14 11.22
CA ALA A 443 -3.74 5.90 11.18
C ALA A 443 -2.26 6.15 10.84
N GLY A 444 -1.98 7.03 9.88
CA GLY A 444 -0.61 7.39 9.49
C GLY A 444 0.17 8.09 10.60
N ILE A 445 -0.46 9.02 11.32
CA ILE A 445 0.14 9.69 12.49
C ILE A 445 0.44 8.67 13.60
N GLN A 446 -0.51 7.80 13.90
CA GLN A 446 -0.35 6.78 14.93
C GLN A 446 0.75 5.77 14.57
N LYS A 447 0.84 5.35 13.31
CA LYS A 447 1.91 4.46 12.81
C LYS A 447 3.28 5.09 13.05
N LEU A 448 3.46 6.34 12.64
CA LEU A 448 4.71 7.08 12.84
C LEU A 448 5.11 7.16 14.33
N ALA A 449 4.17 7.47 15.21
CA ALA A 449 4.43 7.60 16.64
C ALA A 449 4.69 6.23 17.32
N ALA A 450 3.95 5.19 16.92
CA ALA A 450 4.11 3.83 17.41
C ALA A 450 5.48 3.23 17.04
N GLU A 451 5.95 3.48 15.80
CA GLU A 451 7.31 3.16 15.35
C GLU A 451 8.36 3.87 16.21
N ALA A 452 8.19 5.18 16.43
CA ALA A 452 9.15 5.96 17.22
C ALA A 452 9.23 5.51 18.69
N LEU A 453 8.09 5.15 19.28
CA LEU A 453 8.05 4.61 20.63
C LEU A 453 8.69 3.22 20.70
N LEU A 454 8.45 2.33 19.71
CA LEU A 454 9.13 1.04 19.64
C LEU A 454 10.65 1.16 19.50
N ASP A 455 11.12 2.09 18.68
CA ASP A 455 12.55 2.38 18.54
C ASP A 455 13.15 2.90 19.86
N LEU A 456 12.46 3.78 20.58
CA LEU A 456 12.91 4.26 21.88
C LEU A 456 13.05 3.11 22.89
N GLN A 457 12.13 2.15 22.87
CA GLN A 457 12.20 0.99 23.76
C GLN A 457 13.36 0.04 23.41
N ALA A 458 13.79 0.03 22.14
CA ALA A 458 14.96 -0.74 21.69
C ALA A 458 16.29 0.00 21.90
N ASP A 459 16.25 1.32 22.01
CA ASP A 459 17.42 2.16 22.28
C ASP A 459 17.93 1.93 23.72
N PRO A 460 19.25 2.02 23.98
CA PRO A 460 19.79 1.99 25.34
C PRO A 460 19.16 3.03 26.30
N ALA A 461 18.70 4.18 25.79
CA ALA A 461 17.95 5.15 26.59
C ALA A 461 16.65 4.58 27.15
N GLY A 462 16.02 3.63 26.45
CA GLY A 462 14.80 2.94 26.87
C GLY A 462 14.96 2.14 28.17
N GLU A 463 16.19 1.74 28.55
CA GLU A 463 16.44 1.06 29.84
C GLU A 463 16.08 1.93 31.06
N GLN A 464 16.00 3.25 30.88
CA GLN A 464 15.69 4.21 31.95
C GLN A 464 14.18 4.42 32.13
N LEU A 465 13.34 3.96 31.19
CA LEU A 465 11.89 4.13 31.26
C LEU A 465 11.29 3.34 32.42
N ASP A 466 10.29 3.93 33.08
CA ASP A 466 9.36 3.19 33.92
C ASP A 466 8.28 2.56 33.02
N TYR A 467 8.48 1.29 32.66
CA TYR A 467 7.56 0.59 31.76
C TYR A 467 6.22 0.29 32.41
N VAL A 468 6.15 0.22 33.74
CA VAL A 468 4.88 0.02 34.44
C VAL A 468 4.02 1.28 34.28
N ALA A 469 4.59 2.45 34.58
CA ALA A 469 3.90 3.72 34.40
C ALA A 469 3.57 4.01 32.93
N LEU A 470 4.49 3.70 32.01
CA LEU A 470 4.26 3.89 30.56
C LEU A 470 3.15 2.97 30.04
N ALA A 471 3.10 1.71 30.49
CA ALA A 471 2.03 0.79 30.13
C ALA A 471 0.67 1.29 30.65
N GLU A 472 0.58 1.70 31.92
CA GLU A 472 -0.66 2.26 32.49
C GLU A 472 -1.17 3.46 31.68
N ARG A 473 -0.26 4.36 31.29
CA ARG A 473 -0.62 5.55 30.51
C ARG A 473 -1.04 5.24 29.09
N LEU A 474 -0.35 4.33 28.41
CA LEU A 474 -0.77 3.88 27.08
C LEU A 474 -2.19 3.33 27.09
N GLU A 475 -2.59 2.62 28.15
CA GLU A 475 -3.94 2.10 28.31
C GLU A 475 -4.97 3.18 28.67
N GLU A 476 -4.60 4.16 29.51
CA GLU A 476 -5.48 5.30 29.85
C GLU A 476 -5.78 6.20 28.64
N ASP A 477 -4.75 6.46 27.84
CA ASP A 477 -4.84 7.31 26.64
C ASP A 477 -5.32 6.55 25.41
N TYR A 478 -5.38 5.22 25.48
CA TYR A 478 -5.84 4.40 24.36
C TYR A 478 -7.27 4.78 23.97
N ARG A 479 -7.45 5.07 22.68
CA ARG A 479 -8.74 5.23 22.05
C ARG A 479 -8.81 4.23 20.92
N SER A 480 -9.74 3.28 21.02
CA SER A 480 -10.02 2.37 19.93
C SER A 480 -10.42 3.19 18.70
N PRO A 481 -9.76 2.96 17.55
CA PRO A 481 -10.20 3.58 16.31
C PRO A 481 -11.65 3.23 16.00
N SER A 482 -12.37 4.12 15.32
CA SER A 482 -13.69 3.80 14.75
C SER A 482 -13.60 2.53 13.91
N SER A 483 -14.66 1.72 13.90
CA SER A 483 -14.68 0.53 13.05
C SER A 483 -14.59 0.97 11.58
N PRO A 484 -13.92 0.20 10.71
CA PRO A 484 -13.84 0.56 9.29
C PRO A 484 -15.22 0.77 8.64
N ALA A 485 -16.24 0.02 9.09
CA ALA A 485 -17.62 0.14 8.62
C ALA A 485 -18.32 1.45 9.07
N GLU A 486 -17.95 2.01 10.23
CA GLU A 486 -18.44 3.33 10.66
C GLU A 486 -17.90 4.46 9.78
N THR A 487 -16.67 4.31 9.30
CA THR A 487 -16.02 5.32 8.47
C THR A 487 -16.73 5.48 7.12
N LEU A 488 -17.39 4.44 6.59
CA LEU A 488 -18.10 4.47 5.30
C LEU A 488 -19.35 5.36 5.24
N GLN A 489 -19.86 5.81 6.39
CA GLN A 489 -21.13 6.56 6.40
C GLN A 489 -20.98 7.93 5.73
N ALA A 490 -19.78 8.52 5.77
CA ALA A 490 -19.48 9.74 5.02
C ALA A 490 -19.54 9.53 3.52
N GLU A 491 -18.90 8.48 3.02
CA GLU A 491 -18.81 8.19 1.59
C GLU A 491 -20.19 7.84 1.04
N ARG A 492 -21.01 7.12 1.82
CA ARG A 492 -22.42 6.88 1.48
C ARG A 492 -23.22 8.17 1.42
N ALA A 493 -23.10 9.05 2.42
CA ALA A 493 -23.79 10.33 2.45
C ALA A 493 -23.36 11.24 1.28
N PHE A 494 -22.07 11.24 0.98
CA PHE A 494 -21.51 11.92 -0.18
C PHE A 494 -22.15 11.43 -1.49
N PHE A 495 -22.23 10.11 -1.69
CA PHE A 495 -22.87 9.54 -2.87
C PHE A 495 -24.35 9.95 -2.96
N LEU A 496 -25.10 9.82 -1.86
CA LEU A 496 -26.53 10.13 -1.87
C LEU A 496 -26.82 11.62 -2.05
N ASP A 497 -25.99 12.51 -1.50
CA ASP A 497 -26.08 13.95 -1.75
C ASP A 497 -25.79 14.29 -3.22
N THR A 498 -24.76 13.63 -3.79
CA THR A 498 -24.39 13.77 -5.21
C THR A 498 -25.57 13.36 -6.11
N VAL A 499 -26.13 12.17 -5.89
CA VAL A 499 -27.32 11.70 -6.63
C VAL A 499 -28.47 12.69 -6.45
N GLN A 500 -28.79 13.13 -5.23
CA GLN A 500 -29.85 14.10 -4.99
C GLN A 500 -29.67 15.40 -5.80
N SER A 501 -28.45 15.92 -5.84
CA SER A 501 -28.12 17.20 -6.49
C SER A 501 -28.27 17.16 -8.03
N MET A 502 -28.18 15.97 -8.61
CA MET A 502 -28.19 15.73 -10.06
C MET A 502 -29.59 15.49 -10.62
N TYR A 503 -30.60 15.26 -9.79
CA TYR A 503 -31.97 15.04 -10.27
C TYR A 503 -32.87 16.20 -9.87
N THR A 504 -33.83 16.50 -10.75
CA THR A 504 -34.91 17.46 -10.52
C THR A 504 -36.23 16.71 -10.39
N TYR A 505 -37.10 17.14 -9.47
CA TYR A 505 -38.42 16.55 -9.29
C TYR A 505 -39.49 17.44 -9.92
N ASP A 506 -40.29 16.87 -10.82
CA ASP A 506 -41.49 17.52 -11.35
C ASP A 506 -42.71 17.11 -10.53
N SER A 507 -43.28 18.07 -9.79
CA SER A 507 -44.45 17.84 -8.95
C SER A 507 -45.74 17.54 -9.71
N GLU A 508 -45.84 17.92 -10.99
CA GLU A 508 -47.04 17.67 -11.80
C GLU A 508 -47.08 16.24 -12.34
N SER A 509 -45.94 15.74 -12.82
CA SER A 509 -45.81 14.38 -13.34
C SER A 509 -45.39 13.35 -12.28
N GLY A 510 -44.84 13.80 -11.16
CA GLY A 510 -44.25 12.94 -10.12
C GLY A 510 -42.97 12.24 -10.57
N THR A 511 -42.27 12.78 -11.58
CA THR A 511 -41.08 12.16 -12.20
C THR A 511 -39.79 12.85 -11.79
N TYR A 512 -38.70 12.08 -11.79
CA TYR A 512 -37.34 12.59 -11.57
C TYR A 512 -36.62 12.68 -12.91
N THR A 513 -35.98 13.82 -13.20
CA THR A 513 -35.22 14.03 -14.44
C THR A 513 -33.78 14.40 -14.12
N LEU A 514 -32.82 13.70 -14.75
CA LEU A 514 -31.39 13.98 -14.63
C LEU A 514 -31.05 15.35 -15.22
N ASP A 515 -30.31 16.16 -14.47
CA ASP A 515 -29.63 17.37 -14.94
C ASP A 515 -28.27 16.99 -15.54
N ALA A 516 -28.26 16.76 -16.86
CA ALA A 516 -27.08 16.33 -17.59
C ALA A 516 -25.91 17.34 -17.52
N ALA A 517 -26.21 18.64 -17.36
CA ALA A 517 -25.18 19.66 -17.23
C ALA A 517 -24.43 19.53 -15.91
N LYS A 518 -25.16 19.37 -14.80
CA LYS A 518 -24.57 19.12 -13.48
C LYS A 518 -23.80 17.80 -13.43
N ALA A 519 -24.36 16.74 -14.01
CA ALA A 519 -23.68 15.45 -14.09
C ALA A 519 -22.35 15.57 -14.86
N THR A 520 -22.35 16.27 -16.00
CA THR A 520 -21.14 16.53 -16.78
C THR A 520 -20.09 17.31 -15.99
N GLU A 521 -20.49 18.43 -15.36
CA GLU A 521 -19.60 19.28 -14.55
C GLU A 521 -18.96 18.49 -13.40
N PHE A 522 -19.76 17.71 -12.69
CA PHE A 522 -19.28 16.86 -11.61
C PHE A 522 -18.26 15.83 -12.10
N LEU A 523 -18.60 15.06 -13.14
CA LEU A 523 -17.73 14.01 -13.69
C LEU A 523 -16.40 14.54 -14.22
N GLN A 524 -16.36 15.78 -14.72
CA GLN A 524 -15.12 16.45 -15.12
C GLN A 524 -14.28 16.94 -13.94
N THR A 525 -14.91 17.17 -12.79
CA THR A 525 -14.24 17.71 -11.59
C THR A 525 -13.60 16.62 -10.75
N ILE A 526 -14.26 15.46 -10.64
CA ILE A 526 -13.79 14.36 -9.79
C ILE A 526 -12.67 13.52 -10.43
N GLU A 527 -12.43 13.68 -11.74
CA GLU A 527 -11.51 12.84 -12.50
C GLU A 527 -10.85 13.66 -13.62
N SER A 528 -9.51 13.80 -13.60
CA SER A 528 -8.79 14.64 -14.56
C SER A 528 -7.42 14.05 -14.97
N PRO A 529 -7.24 13.58 -16.22
CA PRO A 529 -8.28 13.43 -17.26
C PRO A 529 -9.23 12.27 -16.94
N PRO A 530 -10.51 12.33 -17.34
CA PRO A 530 -11.44 11.21 -17.19
C PRO A 530 -10.94 9.95 -17.93
N ARG A 531 -10.97 8.79 -17.26
CA ARG A 531 -10.67 7.46 -17.81
C ARG A 531 -11.67 7.01 -18.86
N GLU A 532 -12.93 7.39 -18.66
CA GLU A 532 -14.02 7.11 -19.58
C GLU A 532 -14.56 8.41 -20.19
N ASP A 533 -15.10 8.29 -21.40
CA ASP A 533 -15.80 9.39 -22.04
C ASP A 533 -16.97 9.88 -21.16
N VAL A 534 -16.90 11.15 -20.75
CA VAL A 534 -17.89 11.75 -19.84
C VAL A 534 -19.29 11.72 -20.45
N ALA A 535 -19.43 11.90 -21.76
CA ALA A 535 -20.73 11.86 -22.41
C ALA A 535 -21.35 10.45 -22.37
N ALA A 536 -20.54 9.40 -22.56
CA ALA A 536 -20.98 8.02 -22.40
C ALA A 536 -21.44 7.71 -20.97
N ARG A 537 -20.76 8.24 -19.95
CA ARG A 537 -21.18 8.10 -18.54
C ARG A 537 -22.51 8.81 -18.27
N VAL A 538 -22.70 10.02 -18.78
CA VAL A 538 -23.96 10.77 -18.65
C VAL A 538 -25.11 10.05 -19.36
N GLU A 539 -24.87 9.46 -20.53
CA GLU A 539 -25.89 8.65 -21.23
C GLU A 539 -26.29 7.42 -20.41
N ARG A 540 -25.34 6.74 -19.75
CA ARG A 540 -25.68 5.65 -18.83
C ARG A 540 -26.49 6.15 -17.63
N LEU A 541 -26.16 7.33 -17.08
CA LEU A 541 -26.98 7.94 -16.02
C LEU A 541 -28.39 8.31 -16.49
N HIS A 542 -28.60 8.62 -17.77
CA HIS A 542 -29.96 8.79 -18.31
C HIS A 542 -30.75 7.49 -18.32
N GLN A 543 -30.07 6.35 -18.48
CA GLN A 543 -30.69 5.03 -18.49
C GLN A 543 -31.00 4.52 -17.06
N ILE A 544 -30.25 4.98 -16.06
CA ILE A 544 -30.46 4.66 -14.65
C ILE A 544 -31.31 5.76 -14.00
N ASP A 545 -32.56 5.44 -13.63
CA ASP A 545 -33.40 6.43 -12.95
C ASP A 545 -32.89 6.79 -11.54
N PHE A 546 -33.43 7.85 -10.95
CA PHE A 546 -33.05 8.31 -9.60
C PHE A 546 -33.15 7.20 -8.56
N LYS A 547 -34.23 6.42 -8.58
CA LYS A 547 -34.49 5.39 -7.55
C LYS A 547 -33.52 4.23 -7.68
N SER A 548 -33.22 3.82 -8.91
CA SER A 548 -32.21 2.82 -9.23
C SER A 548 -30.83 3.30 -8.79
N SER A 549 -30.49 4.57 -9.03
CA SER A 549 -29.20 5.12 -8.56
C SER A 549 -29.06 5.09 -7.03
N VAL A 550 -30.11 5.44 -6.31
CA VAL A 550 -30.13 5.37 -4.84
C VAL A 550 -30.03 3.92 -4.36
N ALA A 551 -30.75 2.99 -5.00
CA ALA A 551 -30.71 1.57 -4.67
C ALA A 551 -29.32 0.98 -4.90
N ASP A 552 -28.69 1.25 -6.04
CA ASP A 552 -27.35 0.77 -6.39
C ASP A 552 -26.30 1.23 -5.38
N GLY A 553 -26.31 2.52 -5.01
CA GLY A 553 -25.35 3.02 -4.03
C GLY A 553 -25.59 2.48 -2.62
N ASN A 554 -26.85 2.37 -2.20
CA ASN A 554 -27.16 1.77 -0.91
C ASN A 554 -26.71 0.31 -0.84
N ASP A 555 -27.01 -0.50 -1.88
CA ASP A 555 -26.55 -1.89 -1.98
C ASP A 555 -25.02 -1.98 -1.94
N TYR A 556 -24.33 -1.11 -2.67
CA TYR A 556 -22.87 -1.05 -2.66
C TYR A 556 -22.30 -0.78 -1.27
N TYR A 557 -22.74 0.29 -0.60
CA TYR A 557 -22.23 0.64 0.72
C TYR A 557 -22.66 -0.35 1.81
N ASP A 558 -23.82 -1.00 1.66
CA ASP A 558 -24.23 -2.09 2.54
C ASP A 558 -23.31 -3.30 2.40
N LYS A 559 -22.93 -3.68 1.17
CA LYS A 559 -21.96 -4.77 0.91
C LYS A 559 -20.56 -4.42 1.38
N LEU A 560 -20.09 -3.18 1.18
CA LEU A 560 -18.82 -2.72 1.74
C LEU A 560 -18.81 -2.77 3.27
N GLY A 561 -19.90 -2.32 3.90
CA GLY A 561 -20.05 -2.37 5.35
C GLY A 561 -20.03 -3.81 5.90
N GLN A 562 -20.69 -4.74 5.20
CA GLN A 562 -20.65 -6.17 5.53
C GLN A 562 -19.24 -6.75 5.37
N ALA A 563 -18.56 -6.44 4.26
CA ALA A 563 -17.20 -6.89 4.02
C ALA A 563 -16.24 -6.42 5.14
N LEU A 564 -16.34 -5.14 5.54
CA LEU A 564 -15.51 -4.55 6.60
C LEU A 564 -15.85 -5.02 8.02
N ALA A 565 -16.96 -5.73 8.21
CA ALA A 565 -17.32 -6.35 9.49
C ALA A 565 -16.73 -7.77 9.65
N LEU A 566 -16.21 -8.35 8.58
CA LEU A 566 -15.58 -9.67 8.59
C LEU A 566 -14.15 -9.63 9.14
N PRO A 567 -13.60 -10.79 9.56
CA PRO A 567 -12.16 -10.91 9.78
C PRO A 567 -11.38 -10.57 8.51
N TYR A 568 -10.12 -10.17 8.70
CA TYR A 568 -9.34 -9.53 7.63
C TYR A 568 -9.23 -10.33 6.32
N PRO A 569 -8.94 -11.64 6.33
CA PRO A 569 -8.80 -12.42 5.10
C PRO A 569 -10.09 -12.46 4.28
N GLU A 570 -11.23 -12.71 4.94
CA GLU A 570 -12.55 -12.78 4.33
C GLU A 570 -12.99 -11.40 3.82
N ALA A 571 -12.73 -10.35 4.62
CA ALA A 571 -12.96 -8.97 4.23
C ALA A 571 -12.18 -8.61 2.96
N GLN A 572 -10.89 -8.96 2.88
CA GLN A 572 -10.05 -8.69 1.70
C GLN A 572 -10.60 -9.37 0.45
N GLN A 573 -10.98 -10.64 0.54
CA GLN A 573 -11.54 -11.37 -0.59
C GLN A 573 -12.83 -10.71 -1.09
N MET A 574 -13.73 -10.31 -0.19
CA MET A 574 -14.98 -9.66 -0.56
C MET A 574 -14.76 -8.25 -1.13
N LEU A 575 -13.86 -7.46 -0.54
CA LEU A 575 -13.51 -6.12 -1.03
C LEU A 575 -12.87 -6.16 -2.42
N GLU A 576 -11.89 -7.05 -2.65
CA GLU A 576 -11.27 -7.22 -3.98
C GLU A 576 -12.29 -7.67 -5.04
N ALA A 577 -13.27 -8.48 -4.65
CA ALA A 577 -14.32 -8.95 -5.55
C ALA A 577 -15.34 -7.84 -5.86
N LEU A 578 -15.71 -7.03 -4.87
CA LEU A 578 -16.53 -5.83 -5.06
C LEU A 578 -15.81 -4.84 -5.98
N GLU A 579 -14.57 -4.46 -5.67
CA GLU A 579 -13.78 -3.52 -6.49
C GLU A 579 -13.68 -3.94 -7.95
N ARG A 580 -13.43 -5.23 -8.21
CA ARG A 580 -13.38 -5.79 -9.56
C ARG A 580 -14.72 -5.66 -10.29
N ARG A 581 -15.84 -5.93 -9.60
CA ARG A 581 -17.19 -5.74 -10.17
C ARG A 581 -17.45 -4.28 -10.54
N PHE A 582 -16.98 -3.32 -9.73
CA PHE A 582 -17.15 -1.89 -10.02
C PHE A 582 -16.25 -1.36 -11.13
N GLN A 583 -15.11 -2.03 -11.36
CA GLN A 583 -14.21 -1.72 -12.46
C GLN A 583 -14.69 -2.24 -13.82
N GLU A 584 -15.70 -3.14 -13.88
CA GLU A 584 -16.26 -3.62 -15.14
C GLU A 584 -17.10 -2.53 -15.83
N PRO A 585 -16.67 -2.01 -17.00
CA PRO A 585 -17.41 -0.97 -17.70
C PRO A 585 -18.82 -1.45 -18.06
N ASN A 586 -19.83 -0.62 -17.80
CA ASN A 586 -21.27 -0.85 -18.05
C ASN A 586 -22.04 -1.72 -17.04
N LYS A 587 -21.44 -2.16 -15.92
CA LYS A 587 -22.15 -2.92 -14.88
C LYS A 587 -22.38 -2.17 -13.56
N SER A 588 -21.93 -0.92 -13.48
CA SER A 588 -22.01 -0.10 -12.26
C SER A 588 -22.62 1.27 -12.54
N ASN A 589 -23.18 1.85 -11.49
CA ASN A 589 -23.64 3.24 -11.51
C ASN A 589 -22.45 4.18 -11.77
N PRO A 590 -22.48 5.05 -12.79
CA PRO A 590 -21.38 5.95 -13.12
C PRO A 590 -20.99 6.97 -12.03
N LEU A 591 -21.83 7.16 -11.01
CA LEU A 591 -21.55 8.03 -9.85
C LEU A 591 -20.86 7.31 -8.70
N LEU A 592 -20.75 5.99 -8.75
CA LEU A 592 -19.93 5.24 -7.80
C LEU A 592 -18.46 5.40 -8.19
N ILE A 593 -17.70 6.03 -7.28
CA ILE A 593 -16.26 6.18 -7.43
C ILE A 593 -15.62 4.95 -6.77
N PRO A 594 -14.95 4.07 -7.52
CA PRO A 594 -14.28 2.91 -6.95
C PRO A 594 -13.07 3.38 -6.13
N ALA A 595 -13.25 3.52 -4.81
CA ALA A 595 -12.12 3.68 -3.90
C ALA A 595 -11.44 2.32 -3.67
N ALA A 596 -10.13 2.33 -3.45
CA ALA A 596 -9.36 1.14 -3.10
C ALA A 596 -9.60 0.76 -1.62
N TYR A 597 -10.80 0.32 -1.29
CA TYR A 597 -11.22 -0.12 0.04
C TYR A 597 -10.42 -1.32 0.56
N SER A 598 -10.03 -2.25 -0.31
CA SER A 598 -9.12 -3.36 -0.01
C SER A 598 -7.80 -2.82 0.55
N ARG A 599 -7.23 -1.83 -0.13
CA ARG A 599 -5.99 -1.14 0.27
C ARG A 599 -6.17 -0.32 1.55
N TYR A 600 -7.28 0.42 1.68
CA TYR A 600 -7.63 1.12 2.91
C TYR A 600 -7.64 0.15 4.11
N HIS A 601 -8.26 -1.02 3.94
CA HIS A 601 -8.34 -2.02 4.99
C HIS A 601 -6.96 -2.58 5.36
N THR A 602 -6.10 -2.85 4.38
CA THR A 602 -4.69 -3.26 4.60
C THR A 602 -3.91 -2.24 5.40
N LEU A 603 -3.98 -0.96 5.01
CA LEU A 603 -3.27 0.13 5.67
C LEU A 603 -3.72 0.29 7.13
N ARG A 604 -5.03 0.19 7.37
CA ARG A 604 -5.59 0.25 8.72
C ARG A 604 -5.22 -0.94 9.58
N ALA A 605 -5.28 -2.15 9.05
CA ALA A 605 -4.86 -3.36 9.75
C ALA A 605 -3.37 -3.29 10.14
N GLY A 606 -2.51 -2.84 9.23
CA GLY A 606 -1.08 -2.65 9.51
C GLY A 606 -0.81 -1.61 10.60
N ALA A 607 -1.49 -0.46 10.56
CA ALA A 607 -1.36 0.57 11.59
C ALA A 607 -1.89 0.10 12.96
N ASP A 608 -2.98 -0.66 13.00
CA ASP A 608 -3.51 -1.27 14.22
C ASP A 608 -2.55 -2.32 14.78
N ALA A 609 -2.03 -3.21 13.93
CA ALA A 609 -1.09 -4.26 14.31
C ALA A 609 0.18 -3.67 14.95
N LEU A 610 0.73 -2.62 14.35
CA LEU A 610 1.89 -1.91 14.90
C LEU A 610 1.57 -1.28 16.26
N ARG A 611 0.45 -0.57 16.40
CA ARG A 611 0.07 0.07 17.67
C ARG A 611 -0.15 -0.97 18.79
N ARG A 612 -0.82 -2.08 18.48
CA ARG A 612 -0.99 -3.21 19.40
C ARG A 612 0.35 -3.82 19.78
N ALA A 613 1.25 -4.02 18.82
CA ALA A 613 2.60 -4.49 19.09
C ALA A 613 3.39 -3.52 19.98
N THR A 614 3.29 -2.20 19.78
CA THR A 614 3.91 -1.18 20.64
C THR A 614 3.40 -1.27 22.08
N ARG A 615 2.06 -1.39 22.27
CA ARG A 615 1.46 -1.62 23.60
C ARG A 615 1.98 -2.92 24.20
N LEU A 616 1.96 -4.02 23.45
CA LEU A 616 2.41 -5.32 23.90
C LEU A 616 3.89 -5.32 24.31
N VAL A 617 4.78 -4.72 23.52
CA VAL A 617 6.21 -4.59 23.89
C VAL A 617 6.37 -3.80 25.18
N THR A 618 5.58 -2.74 25.37
CA THR A 618 5.59 -1.96 26.61
C THR A 618 5.16 -2.81 27.81
N HIS A 619 4.07 -3.57 27.69
CA HIS A 619 3.59 -4.49 28.73
C HIS A 619 4.57 -5.64 29.01
N LEU A 620 5.25 -6.17 27.98
CA LEU A 620 6.31 -7.18 28.14
C LEU A 620 7.51 -6.62 28.91
N ASN A 621 7.93 -5.39 28.61
CA ASN A 621 8.98 -4.71 29.35
C ASN A 621 8.56 -4.39 30.80
N ALA A 622 7.30 -4.01 31.01
CA ALA A 622 6.73 -3.79 32.35
C ALA A 622 6.75 -5.09 33.17
N HIS A 623 6.34 -6.21 32.57
CA HIS A 623 6.42 -7.53 33.19
C HIS A 623 7.86 -7.88 33.55
N ARG A 624 8.83 -7.65 32.67
CA ARG A 624 10.26 -7.88 32.97
C ARG A 624 10.75 -7.03 34.14
N GLN A 625 10.35 -5.77 34.23
CA GLN A 625 10.71 -4.90 35.35
C GLN A 625 10.12 -5.38 36.68
N GLN A 626 8.88 -5.86 36.67
CA GLN A 626 8.18 -6.32 37.88
C GLN A 626 8.65 -7.69 38.36
N TYR A 627 8.84 -8.64 37.45
CA TYR A 627 9.06 -10.06 37.77
C TYR A 627 10.47 -10.57 37.44
N GLY A 628 11.29 -9.74 36.79
CA GLY A 628 12.69 -10.03 36.45
C GLY A 628 12.91 -10.77 35.13
N ASP A 629 11.84 -11.24 34.47
CA ASP A 629 11.92 -11.96 33.18
C ASP A 629 10.66 -11.68 32.34
N TYR A 630 10.75 -11.95 31.03
CA TYR A 630 9.60 -11.93 30.12
C TYR A 630 8.70 -13.15 30.37
N PRO A 631 7.38 -13.03 30.17
CA PRO A 631 6.45 -14.14 30.39
C PRO A 631 6.67 -15.28 29.39
N GLU A 632 6.41 -16.53 29.78
CA GLU A 632 6.51 -17.69 28.87
C GLU A 632 5.44 -17.67 27.77
N SER A 633 4.33 -16.96 27.99
CA SER A 633 3.18 -16.89 27.08
C SER A 633 2.43 -15.56 27.26
N LEU A 634 1.76 -15.10 26.20
CA LEU A 634 0.89 -13.92 26.21
C LEU A 634 -0.39 -14.12 27.05
N GLU A 635 -0.70 -15.35 27.47
CA GLU A 635 -1.84 -15.66 28.35
C GLU A 635 -1.83 -14.87 29.67
N VAL A 636 -0.66 -14.41 30.12
CA VAL A 636 -0.54 -13.56 31.33
C VAL A 636 -1.33 -12.25 31.20
N PHE A 637 -1.57 -11.78 29.97
CA PHE A 637 -2.36 -10.58 29.69
C PHE A 637 -3.86 -10.85 29.53
N GLY A 638 -4.31 -12.08 29.78
CA GLY A 638 -5.74 -12.40 29.90
C GLY A 638 -6.57 -12.17 28.64
N GLY A 639 -5.96 -12.21 27.46
CA GLY A 639 -6.65 -11.95 26.18
C GLY A 639 -6.91 -10.47 25.90
N ALA A 640 -6.07 -9.57 26.45
CA ALA A 640 -6.13 -8.15 26.12
C ALA A 640 -6.04 -7.91 24.60
N ASP A 641 -6.75 -6.90 24.10
CA ASP A 641 -6.88 -6.60 22.68
C ASP A 641 -5.52 -6.35 21.98
N PHE A 642 -4.55 -5.80 22.71
CA PHE A 642 -3.20 -5.55 22.21
C PHE A 642 -2.38 -6.83 21.94
N THR A 643 -2.84 -8.02 22.37
CA THR A 643 -2.18 -9.28 22.00
C THR A 643 -2.62 -9.79 20.64
N VAL A 644 -3.73 -9.31 20.11
CA VAL A 644 -4.37 -9.82 18.89
C VAL A 644 -3.77 -9.18 17.63
N ASP A 645 -3.46 -10.00 16.64
CA ASP A 645 -3.05 -9.61 15.30
C ASP A 645 -4.27 -9.31 14.42
N PRO A 646 -4.47 -8.05 13.98
CA PRO A 646 -5.59 -7.67 13.12
C PRO A 646 -5.68 -8.42 11.79
N PHE A 647 -4.58 -8.98 11.28
CA PHE A 647 -4.58 -9.73 10.01
C PHE A 647 -5.14 -11.14 10.12
N THR A 648 -5.14 -11.72 11.33
CA THR A 648 -5.57 -13.12 11.54
C THR A 648 -6.71 -13.26 12.54
N GLY A 649 -6.87 -12.30 13.47
CA GLY A 649 -7.75 -12.44 14.63
C GLY A 649 -7.18 -13.31 15.76
N ASP A 650 -6.04 -13.97 15.53
CA ASP A 650 -5.29 -14.72 16.54
C ASP A 650 -4.31 -13.81 17.28
N ASN A 651 -3.58 -14.34 18.27
CA ASN A 651 -2.51 -13.58 18.92
C ASN A 651 -1.33 -13.30 17.95
N LEU A 652 -0.71 -12.12 18.09
CA LEU A 652 0.62 -11.83 17.54
C LEU A 652 1.59 -12.95 17.91
N LYS A 653 2.47 -13.29 16.96
CA LYS A 653 3.45 -14.35 17.15
C LYS A 653 4.51 -13.90 18.15
N TYR A 654 4.55 -14.59 19.28
CA TYR A 654 5.47 -14.32 20.39
C TYR A 654 6.32 -15.55 20.69
N GLU A 655 7.64 -15.38 20.68
CA GLU A 655 8.59 -16.45 21.02
C GLU A 655 9.72 -15.90 21.90
N ARG A 656 9.97 -16.52 23.06
CA ARG A 656 11.16 -16.19 23.85
C ARG A 656 12.42 -16.65 23.13
N THR A 657 13.38 -15.75 22.95
CA THR A 657 14.64 -16.04 22.27
C THR A 657 15.82 -15.56 23.10
N GLY A 658 16.47 -16.49 23.81
CA GLY A 658 17.55 -16.15 24.74
C GLY A 658 17.06 -15.25 25.88
N GLY A 659 17.75 -14.14 26.14
CA GLY A 659 17.35 -13.12 27.12
C GLY A 659 16.39 -12.06 26.59
N THR A 660 15.81 -12.28 25.40
CA THR A 660 14.83 -11.38 24.75
C THR A 660 13.68 -12.22 24.20
N PHE A 661 12.87 -11.63 23.31
CA PHE A 661 11.80 -12.28 22.60
C PHE A 661 11.82 -11.88 21.12
N ARG A 662 11.02 -12.59 20.33
CA ARG A 662 10.62 -12.21 18.97
C ARG A 662 9.13 -11.90 19.00
N LEU A 663 8.72 -10.81 18.36
CA LEU A 663 7.34 -10.42 18.20
C LEU A 663 7.08 -10.00 16.76
N TYR A 664 6.10 -10.62 16.10
CA TYR A 664 5.73 -10.30 14.72
C TYR A 664 4.24 -10.58 14.44
N SER A 665 3.74 -9.93 13.39
CA SER A 665 2.47 -10.27 12.73
C SER A 665 2.76 -11.07 11.46
N VAL A 666 1.84 -11.95 11.04
CA VAL A 666 1.96 -12.65 9.74
C VAL A 666 1.67 -11.76 8.55
N GLY A 667 1.16 -10.56 8.78
CA GLY A 667 0.91 -9.57 7.74
C GLY A 667 -0.24 -9.95 6.79
N PRO A 668 -0.39 -9.19 5.69
CA PRO A 668 -1.58 -9.23 4.85
C PRO A 668 -1.73 -10.49 3.99
N ASN A 669 -0.68 -11.31 3.85
CA ASN A 669 -0.73 -12.53 3.04
C ASN A 669 -1.29 -13.75 3.83
N GLY A 670 -1.39 -13.63 5.16
CA GLY A 670 -1.83 -14.69 6.07
C GLY A 670 -0.89 -15.89 6.20
N ALA A 671 0.33 -15.83 5.65
CA ALA A 671 1.32 -16.89 5.71
C ALA A 671 2.40 -16.56 6.75
N ASP A 672 2.73 -17.52 7.60
CA ASP A 672 3.77 -17.37 8.63
C ASP A 672 5.12 -17.75 8.02
N GLU A 673 6.00 -16.76 7.85
CA GLU A 673 7.37 -16.95 7.35
C GLU A 673 8.43 -17.01 8.47
N GLY A 674 8.00 -17.22 9.72
CA GLY A 674 8.88 -17.40 10.88
C GLY A 674 9.51 -16.10 11.39
N GLY A 675 8.89 -14.95 11.15
CA GLY A 675 9.35 -13.62 11.53
C GLY A 675 10.49 -13.10 10.67
N VAL A 676 10.43 -13.33 9.35
CA VAL A 676 11.42 -12.80 8.39
C VAL A 676 10.91 -11.50 7.78
N HIS A 677 11.39 -10.37 8.30
CA HIS A 677 11.10 -9.06 7.72
C HIS A 677 11.87 -8.85 6.42
N ASP A 678 11.18 -8.82 5.29
CA ASP A 678 11.72 -8.24 4.05
C ASP A 678 11.17 -6.81 3.92
N PRO A 679 11.98 -5.76 4.18
CA PRO A 679 11.53 -4.37 4.09
C PRO A 679 11.16 -3.93 2.66
N ARG A 680 11.25 -4.83 1.66
CA ARG A 680 10.78 -4.62 0.29
C ARG A 680 9.65 -5.58 -0.12
N GLY A 681 9.27 -6.52 0.73
CA GLY A 681 8.18 -7.46 0.46
C GLY A 681 6.87 -6.90 1.00
N GLU A 682 5.94 -6.54 0.12
CA GLU A 682 4.58 -6.19 0.51
C GLU A 682 3.75 -7.41 1.01
N ASN A 683 4.41 -8.57 1.20
CA ASN A 683 3.80 -9.88 1.45
C ASN A 683 4.60 -10.76 2.42
N ASN A 684 5.17 -10.23 3.51
CA ASN A 684 5.85 -11.04 4.52
C ASN A 684 5.44 -10.64 5.95
N ASP A 685 5.77 -11.50 6.91
CA ASP A 685 5.74 -11.20 8.34
C ASP A 685 6.25 -9.79 8.68
N ILE A 686 5.50 -9.08 9.51
CA ILE A 686 5.85 -7.76 10.03
C ILE A 686 6.51 -7.92 11.39
N VAL A 687 7.84 -7.82 11.42
CA VAL A 687 8.61 -7.96 12.67
C VAL A 687 8.60 -6.65 13.45
N TYR A 688 8.10 -6.72 14.68
CA TYR A 688 8.09 -5.60 15.62
C TYR A 688 9.24 -5.68 16.62
N TRP A 689 9.69 -6.89 16.97
CA TRP A 689 10.80 -7.11 17.90
C TRP A 689 11.62 -8.37 17.57
N PRO A 690 12.97 -8.32 17.60
CA PRO A 690 13.80 -7.12 17.76
C PRO A 690 13.57 -6.12 16.63
N ARG A 691 13.91 -4.85 16.84
CA ARG A 691 13.75 -3.82 15.80
C ARG A 691 14.64 -4.14 14.58
N PRO A 692 14.09 -4.10 13.35
CA PRO A 692 14.81 -4.43 12.12
C PRO A 692 15.87 -3.41 11.71
#